data_AF-A0A937N4C1-F1
#
_entry.id   AF-A0A937N4C1-F1
#
_cell.length_a   1.000
_cell.length_b   1.000
_cell.length_c   1.000
_cell.angle_alpha   90.00
_cell.angle_beta   90.00
_cell.angle_gamma   90.00
#
_symmetry.space_group_name_H-M   'P 1'
#
loop_
_entity.id
_entity.type
_entity.pdbx_description
1 polymer ?
#
loop_
_entity_poly.entity_id
_entity_poly.type
_entity_poly.pdbx_seq_one_letter_code
_entity_poly.pdbx_strand_id
1 'polypeptide(L)'
;MTFQSSLRTIGIIFLCCTPLLQVRADDWPMWRYDSNRSAASPEELPAELVLQWVREFPEPRPAWPEERRLHFDKVYEPVVVGKRLFVGLNSCDKVVALDTETGAERWAFYADGPVRFAPVAHGDHVFFVSDDGYLYCVHAENGVLVWRYRGAPADRSVLGNGRLISTWPARGGPVVKDNTVYFATGVLPFMGAFIHAVDADTGTAIWTNDTSTNIFTNQKHFVGVSPQGYLVVLGDRLIVPAGRATPAHFDRNTGERLELDLRWDHRRSGTWEASGIEPYLFTGGSVRDLDAHKRAWAFMFKNDEGEWQPGRGYASDPIDNIYRQPRVLTREAVYVTDGDYFRLRKDAWDECVDKQIELVNLEDQADDVWIKAGSRLYASKGETVMAIDLPDRRVSWKANVEGAVGGMIAADGKLFVSTCDGHLYCFGRAGETRRWTASRQSLPTADRWDEKADRILAATGITEGYCLVFGLAEGCLAESLARRSGLRVICLDPDTKKVAEIRRRLDDAGLYGSRIAIRTGAPNSFPLPPYLASLIVSEDLASAGLSQRDFVERLYQPLRPYGGTACLEISTAGRKVFRDRVKAAGLPGVELKEVDEFLLLTRVGPVPGSADVTHEGVDAANTFFSRDRRVQPPLGVLWFGDSGEENRFLGRLSSSRPQVVGGRMIIEGPDSIHATDIYTGRRLWTFESSRGYPPTRVPDSLAGDDAPSPKFRIARIQGVRFASASDGIYVIDGQRCLCLDPDTGRKMFELALPENDHWGFLAIWEELLVAGANPVRLPKGDDRGLWDAWDSSASANLVVMNRHNGKVLWQREATHAFRHTTVAVGGGKLFYVDRLPQKFLDSRKRRGEDRGTASELIACNFRTGEQIWSVLENVVGTWLSYSSEHDILVQGPDWGKDTISAHSGEDGNMLWTRRIGAYTPHGLIHHDQLIVHRDILDLRTGSEVGSFQRGYGCNLPSASEHFLFFRSNSAGYYDILNHSGTGNFSGFRSSCANSLVAAGGVLSAPDMSQGCVCNFPIQTSLALVHSPEVDHWTWGGRPTTPNRLGVNLGAPGDRLSDEGTLWYEFPVPRGLTSEVAIQLQPPRPAWFRYETSRIGAGGLGWVGASGAKGVEELIVARSPEDLAIGFADVFLYFAEPDDLQVGDRVFDISLQHETVVREFDVVKESGGRRRVVVKALPRTRIADTLTIRLTPCKNSRLQETVICGVEVVRAASDPAQ
;
A
#
# COMPACT_ATOMS: atom_id res chain seq x y z
N MET A 1 -2.22 16.67 82.24
CA MET A 1 -2.33 17.98 82.92
C MET A 1 -2.41 19.05 81.86
N THR A 2 -3.50 19.81 81.90
CA THR A 2 -3.76 21.06 81.17
C THR A 2 -2.66 22.10 81.45
N PHE A 3 -2.24 22.86 80.44
CA PHE A 3 -2.66 24.27 80.27
C PHE A 3 -2.04 24.93 79.03
N GLN A 4 -2.85 25.80 78.41
CA GLN A 4 -2.65 26.53 77.16
C GLN A 4 -1.84 27.83 77.33
N SER A 5 -1.54 28.40 76.14
CA SER A 5 -1.24 29.80 75.78
C SER A 5 0.26 30.05 75.53
N SER A 6 0.71 30.72 74.45
CA SER A 6 0.03 31.67 73.56
C SER A 6 0.85 31.95 72.28
N LEU A 7 0.12 32.49 71.28
CA LEU A 7 0.52 33.40 70.19
C LEU A 7 1.20 32.88 68.90
N ARG A 8 0.43 33.05 67.81
CA ARG A 8 0.72 32.80 66.40
C ARG A 8 1.41 34.02 65.76
N THR A 9 2.41 33.76 64.91
CA THR A 9 2.82 34.64 63.81
C THR A 9 2.53 33.90 62.50
N ILE A 10 1.68 34.45 61.65
CA ILE A 10 1.34 33.91 60.32
C ILE A 10 2.26 34.59 59.31
N GLY A 11 3.14 33.81 58.66
CA GLY A 11 3.85 34.21 57.46
C GLY A 11 2.99 33.94 56.22
N ILE A 12 2.82 34.97 55.39
CA ILE A 12 2.13 34.91 54.10
C ILE A 12 3.04 34.18 53.11
N ILE A 13 2.59 33.03 52.59
CA ILE A 13 3.18 32.36 51.42
C ILE A 13 2.32 32.76 50.22
N PHE A 14 2.92 33.49 49.27
CA PHE A 14 2.35 33.74 47.95
C PHE A 14 2.39 32.43 47.15
N LEU A 15 1.24 31.74 47.03
CA LEU A 15 1.05 30.72 46.00
C LEU A 15 0.83 31.44 44.65
N CYS A 16 1.80 31.33 43.74
CA CYS A 16 1.55 31.59 42.33
C CYS A 16 0.77 30.40 41.74
N CYS A 17 -0.56 30.48 41.80
CA CYS A 17 -1.43 29.62 40.99
C CYS A 17 -1.44 30.17 39.56
N THR A 18 -0.73 29.52 38.64
CA THR A 18 -1.01 29.67 37.21
C THR A 18 -2.41 29.09 36.92
N PRO A 19 -3.29 29.81 36.20
CA PRO A 19 -4.62 29.30 35.90
C PRO A 19 -4.50 28.20 34.83
N LEU A 20 -4.97 26.99 35.14
CA LEU A 20 -5.22 25.95 34.15
C LEU A 20 -6.21 26.48 33.10
N LEU A 21 -5.90 26.36 31.82
CA LEU A 21 -6.84 26.67 30.72
C LEU A 21 -8.03 25.69 30.75
N GLN A 22 -9.12 26.08 31.43
CA GLN A 22 -10.44 25.48 31.23
C GLN A 22 -10.97 25.90 29.85
N VAL A 23 -11.46 24.92 29.07
CA VAL A 23 -12.16 25.16 27.79
C VAL A 23 -13.31 26.13 28.03
N ARG A 24 -13.26 27.30 27.41
CA ARG A 24 -14.29 28.34 27.52
C ARG A 24 -15.32 28.16 26.40
N ALA A 25 -16.49 28.78 26.58
CA ALA A 25 -17.54 28.79 25.56
C ALA A 25 -17.10 29.40 24.22
N ASP A 26 -15.99 30.14 24.20
CA ASP A 26 -15.42 30.84 23.04
C ASP A 26 -14.23 30.07 22.40
N ASP A 27 -13.94 28.84 22.81
CA ASP A 27 -12.84 28.02 22.28
C ASP A 27 -13.31 27.04 21.18
N TRP A 28 -12.40 26.66 20.30
CA TRP A 28 -12.58 25.59 19.30
C TRP A 28 -11.40 24.60 19.38
N PRO A 29 -11.40 23.69 20.37
CA PRO A 29 -10.18 22.97 20.78
C PRO A 29 -9.76 21.84 19.84
N MET A 30 -10.63 21.37 18.95
CA MET A 30 -10.33 20.26 18.03
C MET A 30 -11.08 20.40 16.71
N TRP A 31 -10.67 19.65 15.70
CA TRP A 31 -11.37 19.62 14.41
C TRP A 31 -12.87 19.36 14.60
N ARG A 32 -13.70 20.21 14.00
CA ARG A 32 -15.16 20.20 14.15
C ARG A 32 -15.65 20.28 15.60
N TYR A 33 -14.99 21.12 16.39
CA TYR A 33 -15.33 21.59 17.74
C TYR A 33 -15.14 20.57 18.88
N ASP A 34 -15.72 19.37 18.78
CA ASP A 34 -15.77 18.39 19.86
C ASP A 34 -15.34 16.98 19.43
N SER A 35 -15.29 16.04 20.38
CA SER A 35 -14.82 14.67 20.14
C SER A 35 -15.76 13.86 19.24
N ASN A 36 -17.01 14.30 19.08
CA ASN A 36 -18.01 13.72 18.19
C ASN A 36 -18.10 14.42 16.81
N ARG A 37 -17.28 15.46 16.59
CA ARG A 37 -17.14 16.21 15.33
C ARG A 37 -18.42 16.92 14.90
N SER A 38 -19.13 17.53 15.85
CA SER A 38 -20.44 18.15 15.63
C SER A 38 -20.40 19.37 14.70
N ALA A 39 -19.29 20.11 14.69
CA ALA A 39 -19.15 21.42 14.07
C ALA A 39 -20.17 22.46 14.61
N ALA A 40 -20.60 22.30 15.86
CA ALA A 40 -21.56 23.19 16.51
C ALA A 40 -21.00 23.74 17.83
N SER A 41 -20.69 25.04 17.84
CA SER A 41 -20.26 25.77 19.04
C SER A 41 -21.44 26.55 19.66
N PRO A 42 -21.50 26.68 21.00
CA PRO A 42 -22.46 27.57 21.66
C PRO A 42 -22.12 29.06 21.50
N GLU A 43 -20.93 29.41 21.02
CA GLU A 43 -20.46 30.79 20.89
C GLU A 43 -21.32 31.62 19.93
N GLU A 44 -21.75 32.80 20.37
CA GLU A 44 -22.44 33.77 19.52
C GLU A 44 -21.46 34.79 18.95
N LEU A 45 -21.26 34.75 17.63
CA LEU A 45 -20.41 35.74 16.95
C LEU A 45 -21.14 37.09 16.76
N PRO A 46 -20.38 38.19 16.62
CA PRO A 46 -20.93 39.51 16.31
C PRO A 46 -21.87 39.51 15.10
N ALA A 47 -22.88 40.39 15.12
CA ALA A 47 -23.81 40.56 14.00
C ALA A 47 -23.11 41.05 12.72
N GLU A 48 -22.13 41.93 12.87
CA GLU A 48 -21.30 42.45 11.79
C GLU A 48 -19.87 41.93 11.97
N LEU A 49 -19.37 41.26 10.93
CA LEU A 49 -18.03 40.69 10.86
C LEU A 49 -17.22 41.44 9.79
N VAL A 50 -16.08 41.97 10.18
CA VAL A 50 -15.16 42.74 9.35
C VAL A 50 -13.84 41.98 9.23
N LEU A 51 -13.27 41.93 8.02
CA LEU A 51 -11.99 41.26 7.77
C LEU A 51 -10.86 41.93 8.56
N GLN A 52 -10.29 41.22 9.53
CA GLN A 52 -9.21 41.71 10.38
C GLN A 52 -7.83 41.33 9.84
N TRP A 53 -7.68 40.11 9.33
CA TRP A 53 -6.43 39.71 8.69
C TRP A 53 -6.58 38.52 7.75
N VAL A 54 -5.61 38.38 6.85
CA VAL A 54 -5.43 37.24 5.95
C VAL A 54 -4.01 36.73 6.10
N ARG A 55 -3.84 35.40 6.15
CA ARG A 55 -2.53 34.76 6.13
C ARG A 55 -2.46 33.73 5.01
N GLU A 56 -1.44 33.85 4.18
CA GLU A 56 -1.12 32.95 3.09
C GLU A 56 -0.05 31.94 3.55
N PHE A 57 -0.37 30.66 3.43
CA PHE A 57 0.57 29.55 3.58
C PHE A 57 0.91 28.97 2.19
N PRO A 58 2.01 28.20 2.07
CA PRO A 58 2.22 27.40 0.86
C PRO A 58 1.02 26.48 0.61
N GLU A 59 0.69 26.24 -0.65
CA GLU A 59 -0.45 25.39 -1.02
C GLU A 59 -0.38 24.01 -0.33
N PRO A 60 -1.50 23.53 0.25
CA PRO A 60 -1.59 22.18 0.80
C PRO A 60 -1.12 21.12 -0.19
N ARG A 61 -0.44 20.08 0.33
CA ARG A 61 0.03 18.93 -0.46
C ARG A 61 -0.60 17.65 0.04
N PRO A 62 -1.82 17.32 -0.44
CA PRO A 62 -2.56 16.17 0.04
C PRO A 62 -1.76 14.88 -0.14
N ALA A 63 -1.94 13.93 0.77
CA ALA A 63 -1.38 12.59 0.60
C ALA A 63 -1.97 11.91 -0.64
N TRP A 64 -3.25 12.17 -0.90
CA TRP A 64 -4.03 11.50 -1.93
C TRP A 64 -4.82 12.50 -2.78
N PRO A 65 -4.14 13.29 -3.66
CA PRO A 65 -4.81 14.35 -4.43
C PRO A 65 -5.96 13.81 -5.30
N GLU A 66 -5.76 12.66 -5.94
CA GLU A 66 -6.78 12.03 -6.81
C GLU A 66 -7.82 11.20 -6.05
N GLU A 67 -7.50 10.73 -4.84
CA GLU A 67 -8.42 9.88 -4.09
C GLU A 67 -9.36 10.71 -3.23
N ARG A 68 -10.46 11.01 -3.88
CA ARG A 68 -11.58 11.75 -3.36
C ARG A 68 -12.10 11.32 -1.97
N ARG A 69 -12.05 10.03 -1.63
CA ARG A 69 -12.49 9.51 -0.31
C ARG A 69 -11.40 9.57 0.77
N LEU A 70 -10.25 10.17 0.48
CA LEU A 70 -9.10 10.30 1.37
C LEU A 70 -8.57 11.75 1.49
N HIS A 71 -9.41 12.76 1.24
CA HIS A 71 -9.06 14.19 1.29
C HIS A 71 -9.00 14.80 2.71
N PHE A 72 -8.49 14.07 3.70
CA PHE A 72 -8.39 14.57 5.08
C PHE A 72 -7.40 15.73 5.29
N ASP A 73 -6.50 15.95 4.33
CA ASP A 73 -5.43 16.94 4.39
C ASP A 73 -5.41 17.87 3.16
N LYS A 74 -6.57 18.02 2.51
CA LYS A 74 -6.75 18.95 1.38
C LYS A 74 -6.70 20.41 1.80
N VAL A 75 -6.98 20.71 3.07
CA VAL A 75 -7.12 22.06 3.61
C VAL A 75 -6.39 22.13 4.95
N TYR A 76 -5.84 23.29 5.28
CA TYR A 76 -5.30 23.55 6.61
C TYR A 76 -6.41 23.84 7.60
N GLU A 77 -6.61 22.89 8.51
CA GLU A 77 -7.68 22.94 9.52
C GLU A 77 -7.15 23.55 10.83
N PRO A 78 -7.64 24.75 11.22
CA PRO A 78 -7.21 25.41 12.44
C PRO A 78 -7.98 24.92 13.67
N VAL A 79 -7.40 25.13 14.85
CA VAL A 79 -8.07 25.07 16.15
C VAL A 79 -7.70 26.29 16.98
N VAL A 80 -8.58 26.72 17.90
CA VAL A 80 -8.37 27.95 18.67
C VAL A 80 -8.64 27.70 20.15
N VAL A 81 -7.74 28.17 21.01
CA VAL A 81 -7.95 28.21 22.46
C VAL A 81 -7.45 29.54 23.02
N GLY A 82 -8.34 30.26 23.70
CA GLY A 82 -8.13 31.64 24.09
C GLY A 82 -7.80 32.49 22.87
N LYS A 83 -6.67 33.22 22.92
CA LYS A 83 -6.22 34.11 21.84
C LYS A 83 -5.17 33.51 20.92
N ARG A 84 -5.16 32.18 20.81
CA ARG A 84 -4.15 31.43 20.04
C ARG A 84 -4.84 30.49 19.08
N LEU A 85 -4.42 30.58 17.82
CA LEU A 85 -4.87 29.70 16.74
C LEU A 85 -3.71 28.77 16.35
N PHE A 86 -3.96 27.47 16.26
CA PHE A 86 -2.97 26.46 15.90
C PHE A 86 -3.32 25.82 14.56
N VAL A 87 -2.31 25.63 13.69
CA VAL A 87 -2.49 25.03 12.36
C VAL A 87 -1.36 24.05 12.08
N GLY A 88 -1.71 22.85 11.61
CA GLY A 88 -0.77 21.87 11.05
C GLY A 88 -0.59 22.06 9.54
N LEU A 89 0.65 22.05 9.06
CA LEU A 89 1.00 22.32 7.68
C LEU A 89 1.72 21.10 7.06
N ASN A 90 1.03 20.42 6.13
CA ASN A 90 1.56 19.21 5.45
C ASN A 90 2.60 19.50 4.37
N SER A 91 2.72 20.75 3.91
CA SER A 91 3.65 21.17 2.86
C SER A 91 5.05 21.48 3.38
N CYS A 92 5.18 21.81 4.67
CA CYS A 92 6.41 22.26 5.34
C CYS A 92 6.65 21.58 6.70
N ASP A 93 6.03 20.42 6.94
CA ASP A 93 6.30 19.53 8.08
C ASP A 93 6.24 20.22 9.47
N LYS A 94 5.33 21.19 9.68
CA LYS A 94 5.31 22.00 10.91
C LYS A 94 3.90 22.26 11.46
N VAL A 95 3.85 22.62 12.74
CA VAL A 95 2.71 23.26 13.39
C VAL A 95 3.09 24.70 13.73
N VAL A 96 2.18 25.64 13.50
CA VAL A 96 2.35 27.05 13.88
C VAL A 96 1.27 27.47 14.87
N ALA A 97 1.62 28.40 15.75
CA ALA A 97 0.65 29.14 16.56
C ALA A 97 0.62 30.60 16.11
N LEU A 98 -0.59 31.11 15.94
CA LEU A 98 -0.87 32.49 15.56
C LEU A 98 -1.62 33.21 16.67
N ASP A 99 -1.41 34.52 16.74
CA ASP A 99 -2.25 35.42 17.52
C ASP A 99 -3.58 35.67 16.80
N THR A 100 -4.71 35.43 17.46
CA THR A 100 -6.05 35.55 16.86
C THR A 100 -6.42 36.99 16.48
N GLU A 101 -5.84 38.00 17.14
CA GLU A 101 -6.15 39.41 16.89
C GLU A 101 -5.38 39.94 15.67
N THR A 102 -4.15 39.46 15.47
CA THR A 102 -3.21 40.07 14.50
C THR A 102 -2.82 39.16 13.35
N GLY A 103 -3.00 37.85 13.47
CA GLY A 103 -2.50 36.84 12.52
C GLY A 103 -1.00 36.61 12.59
N ALA A 104 -0.29 37.28 13.52
CA ALA A 104 1.16 37.18 13.68
C ALA A 104 1.54 35.79 14.20
N GLU A 105 2.67 35.26 13.70
CA GLU A 105 3.22 34.01 14.22
C GLU A 105 3.79 34.24 15.62
N ARG A 106 3.39 33.39 16.57
CA ARG A 106 3.94 33.36 17.93
C ARG A 106 5.08 32.36 18.04
N TRP A 107 4.89 31.17 17.49
CA TRP A 107 5.90 30.12 17.46
C TRP A 107 5.62 29.12 16.33
N ALA A 108 6.65 28.36 15.96
CA ALA A 108 6.58 27.25 15.02
C ALA A 108 7.35 26.03 15.57
N PHE A 109 6.78 24.84 15.40
CA PHE A 109 7.40 23.56 15.74
C PHE A 109 7.54 22.71 14.48
N TYR A 110 8.75 22.22 14.19
CA TYR A 110 9.03 21.36 13.04
C TYR A 110 9.06 19.89 13.44
N ALA A 111 8.23 19.08 12.80
CA ALA A 111 8.28 17.62 12.87
C ALA A 111 9.27 17.05 11.82
N ASP A 112 9.44 15.73 11.83
CA ASP A 112 10.32 15.02 10.90
C ASP A 112 9.55 14.51 9.65
N GLY A 113 8.31 14.94 9.46
CA GLY A 113 7.46 14.61 8.32
C GLY A 113 6.16 15.45 8.29
N PRO A 114 5.33 15.25 7.24
CA PRO A 114 4.11 16.03 7.06
C PRO A 114 3.15 15.99 8.25
N VAL A 115 2.68 17.15 8.69
CA VAL A 115 1.60 17.30 9.68
C VAL A 115 0.29 17.48 8.92
N ARG A 116 -0.55 16.44 8.88
CA ARG A 116 -1.71 16.36 7.97
C ARG A 116 -3.06 16.68 8.59
N PHE A 117 -3.17 16.57 9.91
CA PHE A 117 -4.43 16.75 10.62
C PHE A 117 -4.40 18.04 11.44
N ALA A 118 -5.58 18.59 11.70
CA ALA A 118 -5.74 19.65 12.70
C ALA A 118 -5.10 19.21 14.03
N PRO A 119 -4.35 20.10 14.70
CA PRO A 119 -3.95 19.87 16.08
C PRO A 119 -5.17 19.73 17.00
N VAL A 120 -4.97 19.19 18.21
CA VAL A 120 -5.98 19.15 19.27
C VAL A 120 -5.42 19.84 20.50
N ALA A 121 -6.17 20.75 21.09
CA ALA A 121 -5.79 21.45 22.31
C ALA A 121 -6.55 20.89 23.51
N HIS A 122 -5.83 20.63 24.61
CA HIS A 122 -6.43 20.22 25.88
C HIS A 122 -5.54 20.70 27.05
N GLY A 123 -6.12 21.42 28.00
CA GLY A 123 -5.36 22.11 29.04
C GLY A 123 -4.36 23.12 28.45
N ASP A 124 -3.11 23.06 28.90
CA ASP A 124 -2.03 23.94 28.43
C ASP A 124 -1.22 23.33 27.26
N HIS A 125 -1.74 22.25 26.65
CA HIS A 125 -1.04 21.44 25.66
C HIS A 125 -1.75 21.41 24.31
N VAL A 126 -0.95 21.27 23.25
CA VAL A 126 -1.38 21.01 21.88
C VAL A 126 -0.78 19.70 21.41
N PHE A 127 -1.65 18.82 20.93
CA PHE A 127 -1.34 17.49 20.42
C PHE A 127 -1.47 17.44 18.90
N PHE A 128 -0.52 16.83 18.22
CA PHE A 128 -0.62 16.62 16.77
C PHE A 128 0.16 15.39 16.35
N VAL A 129 -0.22 14.84 15.20
CA VAL A 129 0.43 13.67 14.60
C VAL A 129 1.16 14.02 13.32
N SER A 130 2.20 13.27 13.00
CA SER A 130 3.01 13.45 11.80
C SER A 130 3.21 12.13 11.06
N ASP A 131 3.39 12.22 9.74
CA ASP A 131 3.78 11.10 8.89
C ASP A 131 5.13 10.47 9.31
N ASP A 132 5.89 11.08 10.22
CA ASP A 132 7.05 10.46 10.89
C ASP A 132 6.68 9.36 11.91
N GLY A 133 5.39 9.11 12.15
CA GLY A 133 4.88 8.03 13.01
C GLY A 133 4.74 8.40 14.48
N TYR A 134 4.83 9.69 14.84
CA TYR A 134 4.71 10.17 16.21
C TYR A 134 3.41 10.94 16.48
N LEU A 135 2.96 10.84 17.73
CA LEU A 135 2.12 11.82 18.41
C LEU A 135 3.04 12.76 19.20
N TYR A 136 2.91 14.06 18.99
CA TYR A 136 3.65 15.11 19.69
C TYR A 136 2.75 15.84 20.67
N CYS A 137 3.30 16.23 21.81
CA CYS A 137 2.71 17.17 22.75
C CYS A 137 3.64 18.38 22.92
N VAL A 138 3.14 19.56 22.60
CA VAL A 138 3.85 20.83 22.78
C VAL A 138 3.06 21.76 23.68
N HIS A 139 3.77 22.62 24.41
CA HIS A 139 3.13 23.62 25.25
C HIS A 139 2.46 24.71 24.39
N ALA A 140 1.18 25.01 24.66
CA ALA A 140 0.36 25.89 23.84
C ALA A 140 0.91 27.32 23.73
N GLU A 141 1.57 27.83 24.78
CA GLU A 141 2.10 29.21 24.79
C GLU A 141 3.32 29.42 23.90
N ASN A 142 4.22 28.44 23.82
CA ASN A 142 5.58 28.65 23.31
C ASN A 142 6.09 27.55 22.37
N GLY A 143 5.29 26.50 22.13
CA GLY A 143 5.64 25.42 21.21
C GLY A 143 6.76 24.50 21.69
N VAL A 144 7.17 24.60 22.96
CA VAL A 144 8.21 23.72 23.52
C VAL A 144 7.68 22.30 23.61
N LEU A 145 8.46 21.33 23.12
CA LEU A 145 8.17 19.90 23.23
C LEU A 145 8.09 19.49 24.69
N VAL A 146 6.93 18.95 25.10
CA VAL A 146 6.73 18.37 26.43
C VAL A 146 7.08 16.89 26.39
N TRP A 147 6.45 16.15 25.48
CA TRP A 147 6.73 14.75 25.22
C TRP A 147 6.37 14.38 23.78
N ARG A 148 6.86 13.22 23.32
CA ARG A 148 6.40 12.57 22.09
C ARG A 148 6.24 11.07 22.30
N TYR A 149 5.26 10.49 21.64
CA TYR A 149 4.96 9.07 21.70
C TYR A 149 5.09 8.47 20.29
N ARG A 150 5.92 7.42 20.14
CA ARG A 150 6.08 6.71 18.87
C ARG A 150 4.92 5.72 18.74
N GLY A 151 4.01 5.97 17.80
CA GLY A 151 2.94 5.01 17.49
C GLY A 151 3.40 3.86 16.59
N ALA A 152 4.43 4.10 15.78
CA ALA A 152 5.05 3.08 14.94
C ALA A 152 5.82 2.02 15.78
N PRO A 153 5.80 0.74 15.37
CA PRO A 153 6.46 -0.36 16.09
C PRO A 153 8.00 -0.27 16.05
N ALA A 154 8.55 0.34 14.99
CA ALA A 154 9.98 0.47 14.79
C ALA A 154 10.32 1.80 14.09
N ASP A 155 11.60 2.17 14.17
CA ASP A 155 12.15 3.27 13.37
C ASP A 155 12.53 2.73 12.00
N ARG A 156 11.61 2.83 11.03
CA ARG A 156 11.86 2.44 9.64
C ARG A 156 11.26 3.50 8.73
N SER A 157 12.06 3.96 7.78
CA SER A 157 11.64 4.98 6.82
C SER A 157 11.48 4.41 5.42
N VAL A 158 10.54 4.96 4.67
CA VAL A 158 10.26 4.65 3.27
C VAL A 158 9.94 5.93 2.50
N LEU A 159 9.94 5.86 1.17
CA LEU A 159 9.34 6.91 0.37
C LEU A 159 7.82 6.72 0.33
N GLY A 160 7.09 7.57 1.07
CA GLY A 160 5.63 7.64 1.04
C GLY A 160 5.18 8.96 0.46
N ASN A 161 4.35 8.93 -0.61
CA ASN A 161 3.87 10.11 -1.32
C ASN A 161 5.01 11.08 -1.72
N GLY A 162 6.15 10.51 -2.14
CA GLY A 162 7.34 11.27 -2.57
C GLY A 162 8.16 11.94 -1.47
N ARG A 163 7.89 11.63 -0.19
CA ARG A 163 8.58 12.14 1.00
C ARG A 163 9.18 10.99 1.80
N LEU A 164 10.33 11.20 2.43
CA LEU A 164 10.90 10.21 3.37
C LEU A 164 10.15 10.28 4.69
N ILE A 165 9.31 9.28 4.96
CA ILE A 165 8.39 9.22 6.10
C ILE A 165 8.49 7.86 6.81
N SER A 166 7.78 7.69 7.93
CA SER A 166 7.68 6.38 8.59
C SER A 166 6.98 5.37 7.67
N THR A 167 7.40 4.11 7.73
CA THR A 167 6.64 2.97 7.17
C THR A 167 5.21 2.91 7.72
N TRP A 168 5.02 3.36 8.96
CA TRP A 168 3.72 3.48 9.63
C TRP A 168 3.43 4.95 9.91
N PRO A 169 3.00 5.73 8.90
CA PRO A 169 2.69 7.14 9.11
C PRO A 169 1.47 7.27 10.04
N ALA A 170 1.43 8.32 10.84
CA ALA A 170 0.31 8.59 11.74
C ALA A 170 -0.81 9.30 10.96
N ARG A 171 -1.74 8.51 10.41
CA ARG A 171 -2.86 9.01 9.60
C ARG A 171 -4.25 8.76 10.20
N GLY A 172 -4.33 8.21 11.41
CA GLY A 172 -5.51 8.35 12.26
C GLY A 172 -5.38 9.61 13.10
N GLY A 173 -6.02 10.69 12.66
CA GLY A 173 -5.91 12.02 13.28
C GLY A 173 -6.37 12.03 14.75
N PRO A 174 -5.71 12.82 15.62
CA PRO A 174 -5.93 12.75 17.06
C PRO A 174 -7.33 13.21 17.47
N VAL A 175 -7.86 12.59 18.52
CA VAL A 175 -9.06 13.04 19.25
C VAL A 175 -8.79 12.94 20.75
N VAL A 176 -9.23 13.95 21.51
CA VAL A 176 -9.06 13.98 22.97
C VAL A 176 -10.40 13.90 23.65
N LYS A 177 -10.50 13.02 24.65
CA LYS A 177 -11.67 12.91 25.53
C LYS A 177 -11.20 12.40 26.90
N ASP A 178 -11.70 13.00 27.97
CA ASP A 178 -11.44 12.60 29.36
C ASP A 178 -9.92 12.40 29.67
N ASN A 179 -9.11 13.42 29.35
CA ASN A 179 -7.64 13.43 29.48
C ASN A 179 -6.88 12.33 28.71
N THR A 180 -7.53 11.68 27.74
CA THR A 180 -6.91 10.65 26.90
C THR A 180 -6.87 11.10 25.45
N VAL A 181 -5.69 10.97 24.83
CA VAL A 181 -5.47 11.20 23.40
C VAL A 181 -5.55 9.87 22.66
N TYR A 182 -6.45 9.78 21.68
CA TYR A 182 -6.57 8.63 20.78
C TYR A 182 -6.03 9.00 19.41
N PHE A 183 -5.21 8.12 18.81
CA PHE A 183 -4.69 8.29 17.47
C PHE A 183 -4.30 6.93 16.88
N ALA A 184 -3.99 6.88 15.58
CA ALA A 184 -3.57 5.64 14.94
C ALA A 184 -2.47 5.82 13.87
N THR A 185 -1.66 4.77 13.71
CA THR A 185 -0.55 4.69 12.74
C THR A 185 -0.65 3.44 11.86
N GLY A 186 -0.03 3.49 10.69
CA GLY A 186 0.06 2.35 9.77
C GLY A 186 -1.12 2.27 8.81
N VAL A 187 -0.91 2.68 7.56
CA VAL A 187 -1.98 2.71 6.55
C VAL A 187 -2.07 1.44 5.72
N LEU A 188 -0.97 0.70 5.58
CA LEU A 188 -0.92 -0.56 4.83
C LEU A 188 -1.13 -1.73 5.80
N PRO A 189 -2.31 -2.38 5.86
CA PRO A 189 -2.60 -3.33 6.94
C PRO A 189 -1.67 -4.55 6.96
N PHE A 190 -1.12 -4.96 5.81
CA PHE A 190 -0.10 -6.02 5.74
C PHE A 190 1.25 -5.64 6.35
N MET A 191 1.53 -4.34 6.51
CA MET A 191 2.68 -3.86 7.30
C MET A 191 2.32 -3.74 8.78
N GLY A 192 1.03 -3.74 9.14
CA GLY A 192 0.54 -3.47 10.47
C GLY A 192 -0.16 -2.10 10.61
N ALA A 193 -1.07 -2.01 11.58
CA ALA A 193 -1.84 -0.85 11.96
C ALA A 193 -1.99 -0.85 13.48
N PHE A 194 -1.76 0.32 14.10
CA PHE A 194 -1.65 0.47 15.54
C PHE A 194 -2.56 1.60 16.00
N ILE A 195 -3.50 1.29 16.88
CA ILE A 195 -4.44 2.25 17.46
C ILE A 195 -4.07 2.42 18.93
N HIS A 196 -3.96 3.65 19.40
CA HIS A 196 -3.45 3.95 20.73
C HIS A 196 -4.44 4.80 21.53
N ALA A 197 -4.43 4.58 22.84
CA ALA A 197 -4.84 5.55 23.84
C ALA A 197 -3.61 5.96 24.65
N VAL A 198 -3.39 7.27 24.77
CA VAL A 198 -2.24 7.86 25.45
C VAL A 198 -2.74 8.87 26.47
N ASP A 199 -2.20 8.81 27.69
CA ASP A 199 -2.48 9.80 28.72
C ASP A 199 -1.94 11.19 28.29
N ALA A 200 -2.81 12.20 28.30
CA ALA A 200 -2.51 13.51 27.72
C ALA A 200 -1.41 14.29 28.47
N ASP A 201 -1.25 14.05 29.76
CA ASP A 201 -0.26 14.77 30.57
C ASP A 201 1.12 14.10 30.49
N THR A 202 1.16 12.77 30.57
CA THR A 202 2.41 12.01 30.69
C THR A 202 2.95 11.47 29.36
N GLY A 203 2.12 11.35 28.33
CA GLY A 203 2.50 10.72 27.07
C GLY A 203 2.69 9.20 27.18
N THR A 204 2.22 8.58 28.26
CA THR A 204 2.30 7.14 28.47
C THR A 204 1.12 6.42 27.83
N ALA A 205 1.38 5.24 27.23
CA ALA A 205 0.31 4.45 26.63
C ALA A 205 -0.60 3.86 27.70
N ILE A 206 -1.90 4.12 27.60
CA ILE A 206 -2.95 3.47 28.39
C ILE A 206 -3.21 2.07 27.79
N TRP A 207 -3.42 2.02 26.48
CA TRP A 207 -3.52 0.77 25.74
C TRP A 207 -3.07 0.94 24.28
N THR A 208 -2.82 -0.18 23.61
CA THR A 208 -2.53 -0.22 22.16
C THR A 208 -3.19 -1.44 21.55
N ASN A 209 -3.99 -1.23 20.51
CA ASN A 209 -4.49 -2.30 19.65
C ASN A 209 -3.55 -2.47 18.45
N ASP A 210 -2.95 -3.65 18.36
CA ASP A 210 -2.06 -4.11 17.30
C ASP A 210 -2.57 -5.40 16.65
N THR A 211 -3.75 -5.87 17.07
CA THR A 211 -4.36 -7.12 16.61
C THR A 211 -5.33 -6.92 15.45
N SER A 212 -5.58 -5.70 14.99
CA SER A 212 -6.56 -5.44 13.91
C SER A 212 -5.96 -5.43 12.50
N THR A 213 -4.81 -6.10 12.32
CA THR A 213 -3.97 -6.08 11.11
C THR A 213 -4.14 -7.30 10.21
N ASN A 214 -4.20 -8.49 10.83
CA ASN A 214 -4.34 -9.79 10.18
C ASN A 214 -5.60 -10.50 10.71
N ILE A 215 -6.75 -10.13 10.16
CA ILE A 215 -8.06 -10.73 10.45
C ILE A 215 -8.43 -11.65 9.30
N PHE A 216 -8.49 -12.96 9.57
CA PHE A 216 -8.96 -13.92 8.58
C PHE A 216 -10.48 -13.84 8.45
N THR A 217 -10.98 -13.79 7.21
CA THR A 217 -12.42 -13.65 6.93
C THR A 217 -13.03 -14.93 6.37
N ASN A 218 -14.36 -15.05 6.44
CA ASN A 218 -15.10 -16.16 5.83
C ASN A 218 -14.97 -16.23 4.30
N GLN A 219 -14.42 -15.18 3.65
CA GLN A 219 -14.13 -15.16 2.21
C GLN A 219 -12.71 -15.66 1.88
N LYS A 220 -12.06 -16.34 2.83
CA LYS A 220 -10.73 -16.95 2.69
C LYS A 220 -9.64 -15.97 2.24
N HIS A 221 -9.50 -14.89 3.00
CA HIS A 221 -8.42 -13.92 2.84
C HIS A 221 -8.20 -13.13 4.14
N PHE A 222 -7.00 -12.57 4.29
CA PHE A 222 -6.65 -11.66 5.37
C PHE A 222 -7.03 -10.21 5.05
N VAL A 223 -7.58 -9.51 6.04
CA VAL A 223 -7.85 -8.07 6.01
C VAL A 223 -7.38 -7.40 7.29
N GLY A 224 -7.26 -6.08 7.27
CA GLY A 224 -6.97 -5.29 8.45
C GLY A 224 -7.49 -3.86 8.32
N VAL A 225 -7.43 -3.13 9.45
CA VAL A 225 -7.81 -1.72 9.52
C VAL A 225 -6.71 -0.87 8.89
N SER A 226 -7.10 0.16 8.13
CA SER A 226 -6.21 1.14 7.51
C SER A 226 -6.57 2.54 8.05
N PRO A 227 -6.13 2.89 9.28
CA PRO A 227 -6.49 4.14 9.93
C PRO A 227 -6.10 5.36 9.10
N GLN A 228 -7.10 6.01 8.50
CA GLN A 228 -6.95 7.18 7.64
C GLN A 228 -8.17 8.08 7.79
N GLY A 229 -8.01 9.18 8.54
CA GLY A 229 -9.08 10.15 8.80
C GLY A 229 -9.13 10.61 10.26
N TYR A 230 -10.08 11.49 10.57
CA TYR A 230 -10.27 12.05 11.91
C TYR A 230 -11.04 11.07 12.80
N LEU A 231 -10.43 10.63 13.92
CA LEU A 231 -11.09 9.75 14.88
C LEU A 231 -12.26 10.46 15.59
N VAL A 232 -13.25 9.67 16.00
CA VAL A 232 -14.49 10.13 16.66
C VAL A 232 -14.70 9.33 17.95
N VAL A 233 -15.12 10.01 19.02
CA VAL A 233 -15.56 9.37 20.27
C VAL A 233 -17.06 9.59 20.43
N LEU A 234 -17.80 8.48 20.55
CA LEU A 234 -19.24 8.45 20.83
C LEU A 234 -19.49 7.52 22.02
N GLY A 235 -19.82 8.09 23.18
CA GLY A 235 -19.90 7.35 24.44
C GLY A 235 -18.59 6.59 24.72
N ASP A 236 -18.71 5.27 24.93
CA ASP A 236 -17.58 4.37 25.15
C ASP A 236 -16.98 3.77 23.86
N ARG A 237 -17.37 4.27 22.69
CA ARG A 237 -16.89 3.79 21.40
C ARG A 237 -15.90 4.77 20.78
N LEU A 238 -14.75 4.23 20.37
CA LEU A 238 -13.80 4.91 19.49
C LEU A 238 -14.04 4.45 18.05
N ILE A 239 -14.33 5.40 17.15
CA ILE A 239 -14.52 5.17 15.73
C ILE A 239 -13.28 5.63 14.98
N VAL A 240 -12.70 4.71 14.20
CA VAL A 240 -11.47 4.90 13.43
C VAL A 240 -11.81 4.81 11.95
N PRO A 241 -11.88 5.94 11.22
CA PRO A 241 -11.98 5.92 9.76
C PRO A 241 -10.89 5.03 9.13
N ALA A 242 -11.31 4.12 8.25
CA ALA A 242 -10.43 3.10 7.66
C ALA A 242 -10.12 3.38 6.18
N GLY A 243 -9.96 4.66 5.84
CA GLY A 243 -9.83 5.13 4.48
C GLY A 243 -11.08 4.85 3.64
N ARG A 244 -10.91 4.18 2.50
CA ARG A 244 -12.04 3.76 1.66
C ARG A 244 -12.81 2.54 2.20
N ALA A 245 -12.37 1.92 3.28
CA ALA A 245 -13.11 0.86 3.96
C ALA A 245 -14.03 1.42 5.05
N THR A 246 -15.01 0.61 5.47
CA THR A 246 -15.92 0.96 6.57
C THR A 246 -15.11 1.30 7.83
N PRO A 247 -15.46 2.38 8.57
CA PRO A 247 -14.79 2.72 9.83
C PRO A 247 -14.78 1.55 10.82
N ALA A 248 -13.67 1.43 11.55
CA ALA A 248 -13.47 0.42 12.58
C ALA A 248 -13.93 0.93 13.95
N HIS A 249 -14.53 0.05 14.75
CA HIS A 249 -15.11 0.39 16.05
C HIS A 249 -14.37 -0.33 17.17
N PHE A 250 -13.98 0.43 18.19
CA PHE A 250 -13.24 -0.07 19.35
C PHE A 250 -13.93 0.37 20.64
N ASP A 251 -13.80 -0.45 21.67
CA ASP A 251 -14.04 -0.03 23.04
C ASP A 251 -12.96 0.98 23.40
N ARG A 252 -13.40 2.15 23.85
CA ARG A 252 -12.51 3.28 24.14
C ARG A 252 -11.63 3.03 25.38
N ASN A 253 -12.10 2.22 26.31
CA ASN A 253 -11.46 1.99 27.60
C ASN A 253 -10.44 0.86 27.54
N THR A 254 -10.72 -0.19 26.75
CA THR A 254 -9.85 -1.37 26.63
C THR A 254 -9.07 -1.43 25.33
N GLY A 255 -9.50 -0.71 24.29
CA GLY A 255 -8.96 -0.83 22.93
C GLY A 255 -9.38 -2.12 22.22
N GLU A 256 -10.29 -2.91 22.80
CA GLU A 256 -10.81 -4.11 22.18
C GLU A 256 -11.71 -3.77 20.98
N ARG A 257 -11.61 -4.56 19.92
CA ARG A 257 -12.42 -4.37 18.72
C ARG A 257 -13.85 -4.87 18.97
N LEU A 258 -14.85 -4.00 18.84
CA LEU A 258 -16.25 -4.32 19.17
C LEU A 258 -16.99 -5.08 18.05
N GLU A 259 -17.03 -4.55 16.84
CA GLU A 259 -17.56 -5.25 15.66
C GLU A 259 -17.01 -4.57 14.40
N LEU A 260 -16.51 -5.36 13.45
CA LEU A 260 -16.02 -4.84 12.18
C LEU A 260 -16.92 -5.40 11.08
N ASP A 261 -17.74 -4.56 10.46
CA ASP A 261 -18.47 -4.98 9.27
C ASP A 261 -17.53 -4.98 8.06
N LEU A 262 -16.67 -5.99 8.04
CA LEU A 262 -15.75 -6.30 6.95
C LEU A 262 -16.41 -7.10 5.83
N ARG A 263 -17.74 -7.25 5.84
CA ARG A 263 -18.39 -7.91 4.72
C ARG A 263 -18.03 -7.11 3.47
N TRP A 264 -17.29 -7.77 2.58
CA TRP A 264 -17.15 -7.37 1.20
C TRP A 264 -18.52 -7.52 0.55
N ASP A 265 -19.43 -6.63 0.88
CA ASP A 265 -20.54 -6.32 0.02
C ASP A 265 -20.12 -5.11 -0.83
N HIS A 266 -20.77 -4.95 -1.96
CA HIS A 266 -20.43 -3.91 -2.94
C HIS A 266 -20.74 -2.48 -2.46
N ARG A 267 -20.85 -2.24 -1.15
CA ARG A 267 -21.36 -0.99 -0.57
C ARG A 267 -20.27 0.05 -0.41
N ARG A 268 -20.64 1.32 -0.56
CA ARG A 268 -19.75 2.47 -0.78
C ARG A 268 -19.78 3.42 0.43
N SER A 269 -19.31 2.98 1.61
CA SER A 269 -19.51 3.71 2.88
C SER A 269 -18.24 4.22 3.58
N GLY A 270 -17.05 3.77 3.19
CA GLY A 270 -15.79 4.24 3.79
C GLY A 270 -15.38 5.64 3.31
N THR A 271 -14.91 6.49 4.21
CA THR A 271 -14.27 7.78 3.88
C THR A 271 -13.42 8.23 5.07
N TRP A 272 -12.63 9.28 4.87
CA TRP A 272 -11.79 9.90 5.89
C TRP A 272 -12.58 10.66 6.97
N GLU A 273 -13.83 11.02 6.67
CA GLU A 273 -14.72 11.79 7.54
C GLU A 273 -15.73 10.90 8.28
N ALA A 274 -15.79 11.08 9.60
CA ALA A 274 -16.84 10.52 10.45
C ALA A 274 -17.25 11.56 11.50
N SER A 275 -18.52 11.53 11.89
CA SER A 275 -19.10 12.41 12.91
C SER A 275 -20.30 11.73 13.56
N GLY A 276 -20.77 12.21 14.70
CA GLY A 276 -21.90 11.57 15.38
C GLY A 276 -22.62 12.42 16.42
N ILE A 277 -23.83 11.95 16.73
CA ILE A 277 -24.63 12.35 17.89
C ILE A 277 -25.15 11.03 18.45
N GLU A 278 -24.72 10.64 19.64
CA GLU A 278 -25.05 9.33 20.20
C GLU A 278 -26.59 9.07 20.23
N PRO A 279 -27.07 7.89 19.76
CA PRO A 279 -26.33 6.71 19.30
C PRO A 279 -26.01 6.68 17.79
N TYR A 280 -26.15 7.78 17.06
CA TYR A 280 -26.02 7.85 15.61
C TYR A 280 -24.59 8.20 15.14
N LEU A 281 -24.09 7.39 14.21
CA LEU A 281 -22.83 7.61 13.48
C LEU A 281 -23.12 7.98 12.02
N PHE A 282 -22.46 9.03 11.53
CA PHE A 282 -22.50 9.48 10.14
C PHE A 282 -21.16 9.19 9.45
N THR A 283 -21.20 8.49 8.32
CA THR A 283 -20.01 8.18 7.51
C THR A 283 -20.36 7.87 6.05
N GLY A 284 -19.60 8.43 5.10
CA GLY A 284 -19.72 8.15 3.68
C GLY A 284 -21.13 8.35 3.11
N GLY A 285 -21.87 9.31 3.63
CA GLY A 285 -23.27 9.56 3.25
C GLY A 285 -24.26 8.52 3.81
N SER A 286 -23.88 7.76 4.83
CA SER A 286 -24.75 6.81 5.54
C SER A 286 -24.88 7.17 7.03
N VAL A 287 -26.04 6.85 7.63
CA VAL A 287 -26.28 6.96 9.07
C VAL A 287 -26.51 5.58 9.67
N ARG A 288 -25.91 5.34 10.83
CA ARG A 288 -26.02 4.08 11.57
C ARG A 288 -26.42 4.35 13.01
N ASP A 289 -27.49 3.68 13.45
CA ASP A 289 -27.84 3.57 14.86
C ASP A 289 -26.94 2.48 15.49
N LEU A 290 -26.12 2.90 16.45
CA LEU A 290 -25.12 2.04 17.08
C LEU A 290 -25.72 1.10 18.13
N ASP A 291 -26.93 1.37 18.63
CA ASP A 291 -27.59 0.60 19.68
C ASP A 291 -28.61 -0.38 19.11
N ALA A 292 -29.43 0.06 18.15
CA ALA A 292 -30.40 -0.82 17.50
C ALA A 292 -29.78 -1.71 16.41
N HIS A 293 -28.50 -1.49 16.08
CA HIS A 293 -27.81 -2.05 14.90
C HIS A 293 -28.58 -1.84 13.58
N LYS A 294 -29.50 -0.86 13.55
CA LYS A 294 -30.29 -0.48 12.38
C LYS A 294 -29.48 0.42 11.46
N ARG A 295 -29.73 0.31 10.16
CA ARG A 295 -29.06 1.08 9.11
C ARG A 295 -30.10 1.71 8.20
N ALA A 296 -30.03 3.03 8.02
CA ALA A 296 -30.67 3.67 6.87
C ALA A 296 -29.72 3.59 5.67
N TRP A 297 -30.24 3.17 4.53
CA TRP A 297 -29.46 2.99 3.31
C TRP A 297 -29.47 4.24 2.43
N ALA A 298 -28.34 4.45 1.76
CA ALA A 298 -28.09 5.62 0.94
C ALA A 298 -28.37 5.43 -0.57
N PHE A 299 -28.64 4.22 -1.05
CA PHE A 299 -28.64 3.93 -2.49
C PHE A 299 -30.00 3.44 -2.98
N MET A 300 -30.75 4.35 -3.60
CA MET A 300 -31.88 4.05 -4.49
C MET A 300 -31.45 4.38 -5.91
N PHE A 301 -31.84 3.56 -6.89
CA PHE A 301 -31.64 3.85 -8.31
C PHE A 301 -32.99 3.95 -8.99
N LYS A 302 -33.08 4.71 -10.09
CA LYS A 302 -34.22 4.64 -10.99
C LYS A 302 -34.08 3.43 -11.90
N ASN A 303 -35.11 2.60 -12.00
CA ASN A 303 -35.17 1.59 -13.05
C ASN A 303 -35.36 2.27 -14.43
N ASP A 304 -35.35 1.49 -15.51
CA ASP A 304 -35.53 2.00 -16.88
C ASP A 304 -36.90 2.70 -17.10
N GLU A 305 -37.84 2.52 -16.17
CA GLU A 305 -39.17 3.13 -16.16
C GLU A 305 -39.21 4.45 -15.35
N GLY A 306 -38.08 4.85 -14.75
CA GLY A 306 -37.96 6.07 -13.96
C GLY A 306 -38.44 5.97 -12.51
N GLU A 307 -38.82 4.77 -12.06
CA GLU A 307 -39.28 4.49 -10.70
C GLU A 307 -38.10 4.20 -9.76
N TRP A 308 -38.19 4.74 -8.54
CA TRP A 308 -37.14 4.56 -7.55
C TRP A 308 -37.23 3.20 -6.87
N GLN A 309 -36.15 2.41 -6.94
CA GLN A 309 -36.03 1.08 -6.35
C GLN A 309 -34.93 1.06 -5.27
N PRO A 310 -35.15 0.42 -4.10
CA PRO A 310 -34.06 0.12 -3.16
C PRO A 310 -33.11 -0.89 -3.80
N GLY A 311 -31.88 -0.47 -4.03
CA GLY A 311 -31.09 -1.05 -5.11
C GLY A 311 -29.76 -1.67 -4.72
N ARG A 312 -29.51 -2.92 -5.16
CA ARG A 312 -28.17 -3.54 -5.27
C ARG A 312 -27.45 -3.19 -6.60
N GLY A 313 -27.72 -2.03 -7.18
CA GLY A 313 -27.34 -1.66 -8.54
C GLY A 313 -26.10 -0.75 -8.65
N TYR A 314 -25.33 -0.95 -9.73
CA TYR A 314 -24.15 -0.15 -10.09
C TYR A 314 -24.56 1.18 -10.74
N ALA A 315 -24.88 2.21 -9.95
CA ALA A 315 -24.93 3.57 -10.50
C ALA A 315 -23.53 3.94 -11.03
N SER A 316 -23.48 4.48 -12.25
CA SER A 316 -22.28 4.78 -13.03
C SER A 316 -21.48 5.98 -12.53
N ASP A 317 -22.05 6.85 -11.69
CA ASP A 317 -21.25 7.89 -11.01
C ASP A 317 -21.76 8.26 -9.60
N PRO A 318 -21.35 7.51 -8.57
CA PRO A 318 -21.73 7.74 -7.17
C PRO A 318 -20.69 8.53 -6.36
N ILE A 319 -19.55 8.87 -6.96
CA ILE A 319 -18.44 9.51 -6.24
C ILE A 319 -18.86 10.90 -5.76
N ASP A 320 -19.64 11.63 -6.55
CA ASP A 320 -20.15 12.96 -6.19
C ASP A 320 -21.10 12.95 -4.98
N ASN A 321 -21.82 11.85 -4.71
CA ASN A 321 -22.74 11.73 -3.56
C ASN A 321 -22.03 11.41 -2.23
N ILE A 322 -20.78 10.92 -2.25
CA ILE A 322 -19.99 10.65 -1.03
C ILE A 322 -19.47 11.97 -0.41
N TYR A 323 -19.43 13.04 -1.20
CA TYR A 323 -18.86 14.33 -0.82
C TYR A 323 -19.75 15.23 0.02
N ARG A 324 -21.02 14.89 0.18
CA ARG A 324 -22.03 15.76 0.77
C ARG A 324 -22.60 15.11 2.03
N GLN A 325 -21.71 14.85 2.99
CA GLN A 325 -22.09 14.39 4.33
C GLN A 325 -22.80 15.51 5.11
N PRO A 326 -23.65 15.18 6.11
CA PRO A 326 -24.18 16.19 7.01
C PRO A 326 -23.05 16.91 7.74
N ARG A 327 -23.03 18.23 7.58
CA ARG A 327 -21.89 19.06 7.93
C ARG A 327 -22.01 19.73 9.28
N VAL A 328 -23.21 19.80 9.85
CA VAL A 328 -23.43 20.37 11.18
C VAL A 328 -24.45 19.52 11.91
N LEU A 329 -24.10 19.10 13.12
CA LEU A 329 -24.87 18.17 13.93
C LEU A 329 -25.24 18.82 15.27
N THR A 330 -26.53 18.88 15.60
CA THR A 330 -27.03 19.27 16.93
C THR A 330 -28.02 18.23 17.45
N ARG A 331 -28.41 18.32 18.72
CA ARG A 331 -29.40 17.40 19.30
C ARG A 331 -30.80 17.62 18.73
N GLU A 332 -31.05 18.78 18.15
CA GLU A 332 -32.33 19.19 17.59
C GLU A 332 -32.37 19.07 16.08
N ALA A 333 -31.24 19.22 15.38
CA ALA A 333 -31.20 19.23 13.93
C ALA A 333 -29.87 18.76 13.32
N VAL A 334 -29.96 18.25 12.10
CA VAL A 334 -28.83 17.93 11.22
C VAL A 334 -28.96 18.74 9.94
N TYR A 335 -27.92 19.51 9.61
CA TYR A 335 -27.91 20.41 8.46
C TYR A 335 -27.11 19.83 7.29
N VAL A 336 -27.69 19.87 6.09
CA VAL A 336 -27.13 19.39 4.81
C VAL A 336 -27.32 20.43 3.70
N THR A 337 -26.53 20.33 2.62
CA THR A 337 -26.67 21.15 1.40
C THR A 337 -26.95 20.32 0.14
N ASP A 338 -27.45 19.08 0.29
CA ASP A 338 -27.67 18.15 -0.82
C ASP A 338 -29.15 17.75 -0.97
N GLY A 339 -29.81 18.23 -2.03
CA GLY A 339 -31.18 17.87 -2.36
C GLY A 339 -31.40 16.46 -2.83
N ASP A 340 -30.43 15.79 -3.43
CA ASP A 340 -30.59 14.40 -3.82
C ASP A 340 -30.49 13.50 -2.58
N TYR A 341 -29.60 13.83 -1.62
CA TYR A 341 -29.60 13.23 -0.28
C TYR A 341 -30.96 13.40 0.42
N PHE A 342 -31.52 14.62 0.40
CA PHE A 342 -32.77 14.95 1.07
C PHE A 342 -34.01 14.31 0.40
N ARG A 343 -34.11 14.37 -0.94
CA ARG A 343 -35.25 13.86 -1.72
C ARG A 343 -35.36 12.34 -1.69
N LEU A 344 -34.26 11.61 -1.53
CA LEU A 344 -34.25 10.15 -1.56
C LEU A 344 -34.53 9.48 -0.21
N ARG A 345 -34.53 10.22 0.91
CA ARG A 345 -34.24 9.61 2.23
C ARG A 345 -34.99 10.16 3.43
N LYS A 346 -35.93 11.10 3.29
CA LYS A 346 -36.70 11.62 4.43
C LYS A 346 -37.43 10.51 5.20
N ASP A 347 -38.06 9.57 4.50
CA ASP A 347 -38.77 8.45 5.14
C ASP A 347 -37.81 7.50 5.89
N ALA A 348 -36.64 7.17 5.30
CA ALA A 348 -35.63 6.34 5.93
C ALA A 348 -34.93 7.02 7.13
N TRP A 349 -34.79 8.35 7.08
CA TRP A 349 -34.37 9.18 8.20
C TRP A 349 -35.38 9.06 9.35
N ASP A 350 -36.66 9.30 9.08
CA ASP A 350 -37.74 9.24 10.07
C ASP A 350 -37.95 7.83 10.68
N GLU A 351 -37.47 6.77 9.99
CA GLU A 351 -37.46 5.39 10.48
C GLU A 351 -36.22 5.02 11.34
N CYS A 352 -35.06 5.63 11.06
CA CYS A 352 -33.78 5.25 11.69
C CYS A 352 -33.29 6.25 12.75
N VAL A 353 -33.73 7.49 12.69
CA VAL A 353 -33.34 8.57 13.61
C VAL A 353 -34.57 8.96 14.44
N ASP A 354 -34.36 9.39 15.68
CA ASP A 354 -35.44 9.92 16.52
C ASP A 354 -36.15 11.08 15.79
N LYS A 355 -37.48 11.06 15.78
CA LYS A 355 -38.34 12.09 15.19
C LYS A 355 -38.13 13.48 15.80
N GLN A 356 -37.43 13.57 16.93
CA GLN A 356 -37.03 14.83 17.55
C GLN A 356 -35.84 15.51 16.86
N ILE A 357 -35.07 14.79 16.03
CA ILE A 357 -33.94 15.35 15.28
C ILE A 357 -34.40 15.73 13.86
N GLU A 358 -34.50 17.02 13.59
CA GLU A 358 -34.90 17.55 12.29
C GLU A 358 -33.78 17.44 11.26
N LEU A 359 -34.05 16.89 10.08
CA LEU A 359 -33.16 17.00 8.93
C LEU A 359 -33.46 18.29 8.16
N VAL A 360 -32.48 19.19 8.06
CA VAL A 360 -32.62 20.51 7.42
C VAL A 360 -31.74 20.60 6.18
N ASN A 361 -32.35 20.85 5.02
CA ASN A 361 -31.63 21.06 3.76
C ASN A 361 -31.52 22.55 3.40
N LEU A 362 -30.33 22.96 2.98
CA LEU A 362 -29.94 24.33 2.63
C LEU A 362 -29.38 24.45 1.20
N GLU A 363 -29.58 23.45 0.34
CA GLU A 363 -29.05 23.43 -1.05
C GLU A 363 -29.39 24.69 -1.85
N ASP A 364 -30.56 25.29 -1.63
CA ASP A 364 -31.00 26.49 -2.34
C ASP A 364 -30.26 27.75 -1.86
N GLN A 365 -29.70 27.72 -0.64
CA GLN A 365 -29.09 28.86 0.04
C GLN A 365 -27.57 28.86 -0.07
N ALA A 366 -26.92 27.69 -0.04
CA ALA A 366 -25.46 27.55 0.00
C ALA A 366 -24.98 26.26 -0.69
N ASP A 367 -23.73 26.26 -1.17
CA ASP A 367 -23.08 25.06 -1.71
C ASP A 367 -22.63 24.13 -0.58
N ASP A 368 -22.15 24.71 0.52
CA ASP A 368 -21.73 23.98 1.72
C ASP A 368 -22.06 24.77 3.00
N VAL A 369 -22.40 24.06 4.08
CA VAL A 369 -22.64 24.64 5.42
C VAL A 369 -21.55 24.10 6.33
N TRP A 370 -20.75 24.94 6.97
CA TRP A 370 -19.52 24.48 7.62
C TRP A 370 -19.67 24.28 9.12
N ILE A 371 -20.26 25.26 9.79
CA ILE A 371 -20.39 25.29 11.25
C ILE A 371 -21.70 25.94 11.70
N LYS A 372 -22.12 25.63 12.92
CA LYS A 372 -23.05 26.46 13.71
C LYS A 372 -22.30 27.14 14.83
N ALA A 373 -22.51 28.43 15.00
CA ALA A 373 -22.05 29.18 16.16
C ALA A 373 -23.24 29.95 16.74
N GLY A 374 -23.66 29.57 17.95
CA GLY A 374 -24.78 30.20 18.63
C GLY A 374 -26.06 30.03 17.84
N SER A 375 -26.70 31.14 17.48
CA SER A 375 -27.96 31.22 16.75
C SER A 375 -27.80 31.26 15.22
N ARG A 376 -26.58 31.12 14.68
CA ARG A 376 -26.31 31.21 13.24
C ARG A 376 -25.58 29.99 12.67
N LEU A 377 -25.87 29.69 11.41
CA LEU A 377 -25.04 28.83 10.56
C LEU A 377 -24.07 29.67 9.75
N TYR A 378 -22.88 29.15 9.50
CA TYR A 378 -21.89 29.74 8.59
C TYR A 378 -21.67 28.81 7.42
N ALA A 379 -21.79 29.35 6.21
CA ALA A 379 -21.89 28.61 4.96
C ALA A 379 -21.12 29.30 3.84
N SER A 380 -20.92 28.60 2.71
CA SER A 380 -20.28 29.16 1.52
C SER A 380 -21.07 28.88 0.24
N LYS A 381 -20.95 29.78 -0.73
CA LYS A 381 -21.42 29.62 -2.10
C LYS A 381 -20.36 30.16 -3.05
N GLY A 382 -19.66 29.27 -3.75
CA GLY A 382 -18.39 29.57 -4.40
C GLY A 382 -17.40 30.21 -3.43
N GLU A 383 -16.90 31.40 -3.79
CA GLU A 383 -15.96 32.22 -3.01
C GLU A 383 -16.65 33.16 -1.99
N THR A 384 -17.97 33.12 -1.87
CA THR A 384 -18.72 33.93 -0.91
C THR A 384 -18.99 33.13 0.36
N VAL A 385 -18.54 33.65 1.50
CA VAL A 385 -18.90 33.16 2.85
C VAL A 385 -20.09 33.94 3.40
N MET A 386 -20.93 33.29 4.19
CA MET A 386 -22.17 33.89 4.70
C MET A 386 -22.59 33.38 6.07
N ALA A 387 -23.36 34.20 6.79
CA ALA A 387 -24.06 33.80 8.01
C ALA A 387 -25.57 33.71 7.77
N ILE A 388 -26.21 32.68 8.32
CA ILE A 388 -27.64 32.39 8.18
C ILE A 388 -28.26 32.33 9.58
N ASP A 389 -29.16 33.26 9.89
CA ASP A 389 -29.87 33.32 11.17
C ASP A 389 -30.86 32.15 11.34
N LEU A 390 -30.89 31.52 12.52
CA LEU A 390 -31.89 30.50 12.88
C LEU A 390 -32.96 31.08 13.81
N PRO A 391 -34.22 30.59 13.76
CA PRO A 391 -34.73 29.55 12.86
C PRO A 391 -35.18 30.06 11.48
N ASP A 392 -35.23 31.38 11.28
CA ASP A 392 -35.82 32.03 10.10
C ASP A 392 -35.07 31.76 8.78
N ARG A 393 -33.84 31.21 8.86
CA ARG A 393 -32.93 30.91 7.73
C ARG A 393 -32.65 32.11 6.84
N ARG A 394 -32.62 33.32 7.43
CA ARG A 394 -32.31 34.55 6.71
C ARG A 394 -30.79 34.74 6.63
N VAL A 395 -30.26 34.96 5.43
CA VAL A 395 -28.85 35.34 5.26
C VAL A 395 -28.64 36.75 5.84
N SER A 396 -27.88 36.87 6.92
CA SER A 396 -27.68 38.12 7.67
C SER A 396 -26.34 38.79 7.42
N TRP A 397 -25.35 38.06 6.93
CA TRP A 397 -24.02 38.59 6.63
C TRP A 397 -23.38 37.86 5.44
N LYS A 398 -22.52 38.54 4.68
CA LYS A 398 -21.70 37.98 3.59
C LYS A 398 -20.34 38.65 3.48
N ALA A 399 -19.33 37.88 3.05
CA ALA A 399 -18.06 38.40 2.55
C ALA A 399 -17.50 37.50 1.44
N ASN A 400 -16.51 37.99 0.69
CA ASN A 400 -15.80 37.20 -0.30
C ASN A 400 -14.40 36.83 0.22
N VAL A 401 -13.93 35.66 -0.19
CA VAL A 401 -12.55 35.17 0.03
C VAL A 401 -11.96 34.78 -1.32
N GLU A 402 -10.64 34.76 -1.45
CA GLU A 402 -9.95 34.18 -2.63
C GLU A 402 -9.79 32.68 -2.41
N GLY A 403 -10.16 31.86 -3.40
CA GLY A 403 -9.99 30.40 -3.37
C GLY A 403 -11.20 29.63 -2.84
N ALA A 404 -11.24 28.33 -3.15
CA ALA A 404 -12.34 27.46 -2.72
C ALA A 404 -12.30 27.25 -1.21
N VAL A 405 -13.40 27.61 -0.52
CA VAL A 405 -13.54 27.41 0.93
C VAL A 405 -13.44 25.92 1.25
N GLY A 406 -12.60 25.61 2.24
CA GLY A 406 -12.30 24.26 2.66
C GLY A 406 -12.59 23.95 4.13
N GLY A 407 -12.79 24.98 4.95
CA GLY A 407 -13.13 24.84 6.37
C GLY A 407 -13.46 26.18 7.02
N MET A 408 -14.27 26.16 8.08
CA MET A 408 -14.55 27.32 8.92
C MET A 408 -14.55 26.93 10.40
N ILE A 409 -14.15 27.85 11.28
CA ILE A 409 -14.29 27.70 12.74
C ILE A 409 -14.71 29.04 13.37
N ALA A 410 -15.37 28.97 14.53
CA ALA A 410 -15.75 30.14 15.33
C ALA A 410 -15.09 30.04 16.71
N ALA A 411 -14.34 31.07 17.09
CA ALA A 411 -13.66 31.17 18.38
C ALA A 411 -13.23 32.61 18.67
N ASP A 412 -13.06 32.99 19.95
CA ASP A 412 -12.56 34.30 20.39
C ASP A 412 -13.32 35.49 19.76
N GLY A 413 -14.63 35.33 19.57
CA GLY A 413 -15.54 36.29 18.95
C GLY A 413 -15.28 36.52 17.46
N LYS A 414 -14.60 35.58 16.78
CA LYS A 414 -14.14 35.69 15.40
C LYS A 414 -14.53 34.47 14.57
N LEU A 415 -14.74 34.69 13.28
CA LEU A 415 -14.89 33.66 12.27
C LEU A 415 -13.57 33.48 11.53
N PHE A 416 -13.06 32.25 11.48
CA PHE A 416 -11.88 31.90 10.68
C PHE A 416 -12.29 31.05 9.48
N VAL A 417 -11.73 31.34 8.32
CA VAL A 417 -12.04 30.63 7.06
C VAL A 417 -10.75 30.16 6.42
N SER A 418 -10.65 28.84 6.21
CA SER A 418 -9.55 28.21 5.48
C SER A 418 -9.96 27.86 4.06
N THR A 419 -9.02 27.98 3.13
CA THR A 419 -9.23 27.74 1.70
C THR A 419 -8.29 26.66 1.17
N CYS A 420 -8.66 26.01 0.07
CA CYS A 420 -7.91 24.89 -0.50
C CYS A 420 -6.54 25.31 -1.08
N ASP A 421 -6.35 26.59 -1.39
CA ASP A 421 -5.12 27.19 -1.90
C ASP A 421 -4.18 27.70 -0.78
N GLY A 422 -4.56 27.54 0.49
CA GLY A 422 -3.69 27.81 1.64
C GLY A 422 -3.88 29.18 2.30
N HIS A 423 -4.95 29.92 1.98
CA HIS A 423 -5.29 31.15 2.69
C HIS A 423 -6.13 30.88 3.94
N LEU A 424 -5.82 31.60 5.03
CA LEU A 424 -6.56 31.66 6.28
C LEU A 424 -7.04 33.09 6.53
N TYR A 425 -8.35 33.30 6.56
CA TYR A 425 -9.00 34.59 6.81
C TYR A 425 -9.52 34.66 8.23
N CYS A 426 -9.52 35.86 8.81
CA CYS A 426 -10.12 36.14 10.10
C CYS A 426 -11.07 37.33 10.02
N PHE A 427 -12.32 37.13 10.44
CA PHE A 427 -13.34 38.16 10.54
C PHE A 427 -13.77 38.37 11.99
N GLY A 428 -13.85 39.63 12.45
CA GLY A 428 -14.21 40.00 13.82
C GLY A 428 -14.97 41.34 13.88
N ARG A 429 -15.19 41.92 15.08
CA ARG A 429 -16.04 43.12 15.25
C ARG A 429 -15.56 44.37 14.50
N ALA A 430 -14.27 44.66 14.58
CA ALA A 430 -13.64 45.84 13.99
C ALA A 430 -12.11 45.69 14.04
N GLY A 431 -11.40 46.25 13.08
CA GLY A 431 -9.94 46.24 13.04
C GLY A 431 -9.40 46.67 11.68
N GLU A 432 -8.14 47.08 11.62
CA GLU A 432 -7.44 47.28 10.35
C GLU A 432 -7.09 45.93 9.73
N THR A 433 -7.38 45.76 8.44
CA THR A 433 -7.04 44.54 7.71
C THR A 433 -5.53 44.40 7.54
N ARG A 434 -4.94 43.32 8.07
CA ARG A 434 -3.53 42.96 7.87
C ARG A 434 -3.40 41.78 6.91
N ARG A 435 -2.38 41.79 6.03
CA ARG A 435 -2.09 40.65 5.14
C ARG A 435 -0.69 40.11 5.45
N TRP A 436 -0.61 38.82 5.72
CA TRP A 436 0.62 38.07 5.90
C TRP A 436 0.83 37.19 4.68
N THR A 437 1.86 37.48 3.89
CA THR A 437 2.25 36.66 2.74
C THR A 437 3.26 35.60 3.15
N ALA A 438 3.26 34.44 2.48
CA ALA A 438 4.30 33.44 2.67
C ALA A 438 5.68 34.06 2.39
N SER A 439 6.63 33.87 3.32
CA SER A 439 7.99 34.40 3.18
C SER A 439 8.68 33.77 1.96
N ARG A 440 9.33 34.60 1.14
CA ARG A 440 10.23 34.18 0.04
C ARG A 440 11.55 34.93 0.18
N GLN A 441 12.17 34.85 1.35
CA GLN A 441 13.45 35.50 1.57
C GLN A 441 14.48 34.91 0.60
N SER A 442 15.21 35.79 -0.08
CA SER A 442 16.36 35.37 -0.87
C SER A 442 17.42 34.81 0.07
N LEU A 443 17.81 33.56 -0.14
CA LEU A 443 18.96 33.00 0.56
C LEU A 443 20.22 33.76 0.15
N PRO A 444 21.18 33.99 1.06
CA PRO A 444 22.45 34.63 0.72
C PRO A 444 23.14 33.88 -0.42
N THR A 445 23.77 34.60 -1.35
CA THR A 445 24.65 33.98 -2.35
C THR A 445 25.75 33.24 -1.63
N ALA A 446 25.91 31.97 -1.99
CA ALA A 446 26.86 31.08 -1.34
C ALA A 446 27.89 30.66 -2.37
N ASP A 447 28.63 31.62 -2.94
CA ASP A 447 29.45 31.45 -4.14
C ASP A 447 30.31 30.16 -4.12
N ARG A 448 30.98 29.86 -2.99
CA ARG A 448 31.76 28.62 -2.82
C ARG A 448 30.93 27.33 -2.91
N TRP A 449 29.71 27.35 -2.39
CA TRP A 449 28.80 26.21 -2.32
C TRP A 449 28.04 26.02 -3.64
N ASP A 450 27.68 27.12 -4.30
CA ASP A 450 27.12 27.10 -5.65
C ASP A 450 28.16 26.54 -6.66
N GLU A 451 29.42 26.99 -6.58
CA GLU A 451 30.53 26.41 -7.37
C GLU A 451 30.77 24.93 -7.05
N LYS A 452 30.76 24.55 -5.77
CA LYS A 452 30.91 23.15 -5.37
C LYS A 452 29.77 22.28 -5.88
N ALA A 453 28.53 22.78 -5.83
CA ALA A 453 27.38 22.09 -6.39
C ALA A 453 27.53 21.90 -7.91
N ASP A 454 27.96 22.93 -8.65
CA ASP A 454 28.24 22.81 -10.09
C ASP A 454 29.28 21.75 -10.41
N ARG A 455 30.39 21.71 -9.66
CA ARG A 455 31.43 20.70 -9.86
C ARG A 455 30.91 19.30 -9.55
N ILE A 456 30.09 19.11 -8.51
CA ILE A 456 29.47 17.82 -8.20
C ILE A 456 28.53 17.38 -9.33
N LEU A 457 27.65 18.27 -9.79
CA LEU A 457 26.69 17.99 -10.87
C LEU A 457 27.42 17.66 -12.18
N ALA A 458 28.51 18.38 -12.49
CA ALA A 458 29.34 18.12 -13.66
C ALA A 458 30.12 16.80 -13.55
N ALA A 459 30.70 16.49 -12.39
CA ALA A 459 31.48 15.28 -12.17
C ALA A 459 30.62 14.01 -12.21
N THR A 460 29.37 14.09 -11.77
CA THR A 460 28.45 12.95 -11.67
C THR A 460 27.48 12.84 -12.85
N GLY A 461 27.13 13.96 -13.49
CA GLY A 461 26.08 14.03 -14.51
C GLY A 461 24.64 13.90 -13.95
N ILE A 462 24.47 13.87 -12.63
CA ILE A 462 23.18 13.59 -11.98
C ILE A 462 22.48 14.90 -11.63
N THR A 463 21.40 15.22 -12.34
CA THR A 463 20.63 16.46 -12.17
C THR A 463 19.21 16.26 -11.65
N GLU A 464 18.74 15.01 -11.54
CA GLU A 464 17.40 14.65 -11.07
C GLU A 464 17.42 13.41 -10.17
N GLY A 465 16.32 13.18 -9.44
CA GLY A 465 16.17 12.08 -8.48
C GLY A 465 16.31 12.54 -7.03
N TYR A 466 16.68 11.61 -6.15
CA TYR A 466 16.89 11.91 -4.73
C TYR A 466 18.38 12.06 -4.42
N CYS A 467 18.71 13.14 -3.72
CA CYS A 467 20.06 13.41 -3.21
C CYS A 467 20.08 13.27 -1.69
N LEU A 468 20.94 12.41 -1.15
CA LEU A 468 21.21 12.37 0.28
C LEU A 468 22.40 13.29 0.61
N VAL A 469 22.25 14.13 1.63
CA VAL A 469 23.32 14.96 2.19
C VAL A 469 23.60 14.47 3.61
N PHE A 470 24.75 13.84 3.82
CA PHE A 470 25.14 13.32 5.12
C PHE A 470 26.02 14.32 5.87
N GLY A 471 25.66 14.62 7.13
CA GLY A 471 26.43 15.53 7.97
C GLY A 471 26.32 16.97 7.45
N LEU A 472 25.43 17.75 8.06
CA LEU A 472 25.24 19.16 7.72
C LEU A 472 26.28 20.02 8.43
N ALA A 473 26.80 21.02 7.74
CA ALA A 473 27.49 22.15 8.35
C ALA A 473 26.51 23.32 8.48
N GLU A 474 26.39 24.12 7.42
CA GLU A 474 25.49 25.28 7.36
C GLU A 474 24.18 24.96 6.61
N GLY A 475 24.13 23.85 5.85
CA GLY A 475 23.00 23.50 4.97
C GLY A 475 23.10 24.11 3.56
N CYS A 476 24.14 24.91 3.28
CA CYS A 476 24.28 25.65 2.04
C CYS A 476 24.54 24.77 0.80
N LEU A 477 25.15 23.59 0.94
CA LEU A 477 25.30 22.67 -0.19
C LEU A 477 23.95 22.08 -0.59
N ALA A 478 23.14 21.70 0.40
CA ALA A 478 21.79 21.19 0.16
C ALA A 478 20.93 22.22 -0.59
N GLU A 479 21.04 23.49 -0.20
CA GLU A 479 20.38 24.61 -0.90
C GLU A 479 20.88 24.77 -2.33
N SER A 480 22.19 24.80 -2.51
CA SER A 480 22.82 25.02 -3.81
C SER A 480 22.43 23.90 -4.78
N LEU A 481 22.45 22.64 -4.33
CA LEU A 481 21.99 21.50 -5.13
C LEU A 481 20.50 21.61 -5.47
N ALA A 482 19.64 21.99 -4.53
CA ALA A 482 18.21 22.16 -4.79
C ALA A 482 17.91 23.30 -5.78
N ARG A 483 18.65 24.41 -5.72
CA ARG A 483 18.47 25.54 -6.65
C ARG A 483 18.97 25.26 -8.06
N ARG A 484 20.05 24.47 -8.19
CA ARG A 484 20.79 24.29 -9.45
C ARG A 484 20.46 22.99 -10.19
N SER A 485 19.56 22.17 -9.64
CA SER A 485 19.16 20.89 -10.22
C SER A 485 17.68 20.58 -9.96
N GLY A 486 17.17 19.52 -10.58
CA GLY A 486 15.86 18.92 -10.29
C GLY A 486 15.88 17.94 -9.10
N LEU A 487 16.97 17.86 -8.33
CA LEU A 487 17.09 16.93 -7.21
C LEU A 487 16.11 17.28 -6.08
N ARG A 488 15.55 16.24 -5.46
CA ARG A 488 14.92 16.31 -4.13
C ARG A 488 15.97 15.99 -3.09
N VAL A 489 16.28 16.93 -2.22
CA VAL A 489 17.41 16.82 -1.28
C VAL A 489 16.90 16.37 0.08
N ILE A 490 17.49 15.32 0.62
CA ILE A 490 17.19 14.79 1.96
C ILE A 490 18.48 14.85 2.77
N CYS A 491 18.45 15.61 3.86
CA CYS A 491 19.61 15.81 4.73
C CYS A 491 19.45 15.00 6.02
N LEU A 492 20.54 14.41 6.51
CA LEU A 492 20.58 13.72 7.80
C LEU A 492 21.61 14.36 8.71
N ASP A 493 21.18 14.75 9.91
CA ASP A 493 22.10 15.24 10.94
C ASP A 493 21.57 14.94 12.36
N PRO A 494 22.43 14.52 13.31
CA PRO A 494 21.99 14.22 14.68
C PRO A 494 21.76 15.46 15.56
N ASP A 495 22.28 16.64 15.19
CA ASP A 495 22.16 17.85 16.02
C ASP A 495 20.80 18.53 15.83
N THR A 496 19.91 18.35 16.81
CA THR A 496 18.54 18.89 16.79
C THR A 496 18.48 20.42 16.73
N LYS A 497 19.43 21.14 17.33
CA LYS A 497 19.44 22.60 17.32
C LYS A 497 19.82 23.11 15.95
N LYS A 498 20.91 22.58 15.40
CA LYS A 498 21.37 22.89 14.04
C LYS A 498 20.30 22.56 13.00
N VAL A 499 19.65 21.39 13.12
CA VAL A 499 18.53 21.00 12.25
C VAL A 499 17.38 22.01 12.34
N ALA A 500 16.96 22.42 13.54
CA ALA A 500 15.86 23.38 13.70
C ALA A 500 16.17 24.76 13.10
N GLU A 501 17.41 25.26 13.26
CA GLU A 501 17.86 26.54 12.68
C GLU A 501 17.86 26.50 11.15
N ILE A 502 18.42 25.43 10.55
CA ILE A 502 18.45 25.27 9.10
C ILE A 502 17.03 25.10 8.55
N ARG A 503 16.17 24.31 9.19
CA ARG A 503 14.76 24.16 8.78
C ARG A 503 14.04 25.49 8.69
N ARG A 504 14.16 26.34 9.73
CA ARG A 504 13.56 27.68 9.73
C ARG A 504 14.05 28.53 8.57
N ARG A 505 15.37 28.58 8.36
CA ARG A 505 15.98 29.35 7.26
C ARG A 505 15.52 28.88 5.88
N LEU A 506 15.39 27.56 5.68
CA LEU A 506 14.89 26.98 4.42
C LEU A 506 13.40 27.18 4.21
N ASP A 507 12.62 27.17 5.29
CA ASP A 507 11.19 27.43 5.26
C ASP A 507 10.89 28.91 4.95
N ASP A 508 11.63 29.84 5.56
CA ASP A 508 11.57 31.28 5.24
C ASP A 508 11.91 31.59 3.76
N ALA A 509 12.62 30.68 3.10
CA ALA A 509 12.97 30.71 1.67
C ALA A 509 12.02 29.87 0.78
N GLY A 510 11.05 29.16 1.35
CA GLY A 510 10.08 28.32 0.63
C GLY A 510 10.65 27.01 0.06
N LEU A 511 11.83 26.57 0.49
CA LEU A 511 12.49 25.35 0.00
C LEU A 511 12.22 24.11 0.89
N TYR A 512 11.94 24.32 2.17
CA TYR A 512 11.68 23.24 3.11
C TYR A 512 10.33 22.55 2.81
N GLY A 513 10.28 21.23 2.96
CA GLY A 513 9.07 20.44 2.71
C GLY A 513 8.77 20.18 1.22
N SER A 514 9.18 21.08 0.34
CA SER A 514 8.93 20.98 -1.10
C SER A 514 10.11 20.40 -1.90
N ARG A 515 11.31 20.93 -1.67
CA ARG A 515 12.56 20.58 -2.38
C ARG A 515 13.59 19.96 -1.46
N ILE A 516 13.60 20.39 -0.19
CA ILE A 516 14.54 19.93 0.83
C ILE A 516 13.77 19.35 2.02
N ALA A 517 14.18 18.19 2.48
CA ALA A 517 13.79 17.63 3.77
C ALA A 517 15.04 17.47 4.63
N ILE A 518 14.90 17.62 5.94
CA ILE A 518 15.96 17.35 6.90
C ILE A 518 15.38 16.36 7.90
N ARG A 519 16.11 15.32 8.28
CA ARG A 519 15.73 14.37 9.33
C ARG A 519 16.72 14.45 10.46
N THR A 520 16.20 14.38 11.69
CA THR A 520 17.05 14.29 12.87
C THR A 520 17.52 12.86 13.03
N GLY A 521 18.82 12.62 12.83
CA GLY A 521 19.38 11.28 12.96
C GLY A 521 20.81 11.20 12.48
N ALA A 522 21.57 10.29 13.09
CA ALA A 522 22.95 10.07 12.69
C ALA A 522 22.99 9.38 11.31
N PRO A 523 23.71 9.93 10.30
CA PRO A 523 23.74 9.38 8.95
C PRO A 523 24.14 7.91 8.89
N ASN A 524 24.99 7.48 9.83
CA ASN A 524 25.35 6.09 9.96
C ASN A 524 24.12 5.27 10.37
N SER A 525 23.48 5.53 11.51
CA SER A 525 22.48 4.61 12.10
C SER A 525 21.05 4.83 11.61
N PHE A 526 20.80 5.83 10.79
CA PHE A 526 19.47 6.14 10.31
C PHE A 526 18.96 5.04 9.34
N PRO A 527 17.74 4.52 9.53
CA PRO A 527 17.18 3.40 8.77
C PRO A 527 16.66 3.85 7.40
N LEU A 528 17.59 4.15 6.48
CA LEU A 528 17.26 4.55 5.10
C LEU A 528 16.70 3.37 4.27
N PRO A 529 15.70 3.63 3.40
CA PRO A 529 15.26 2.62 2.45
C PRO A 529 16.38 2.33 1.43
N PRO A 530 16.52 1.07 0.99
CA PRO A 530 17.49 0.73 -0.04
C PRO A 530 17.11 1.39 -1.37
N TYR A 531 18.09 1.56 -2.26
CA TYR A 531 17.90 1.99 -3.65
C TYR A 531 17.31 3.40 -3.86
N LEU A 532 17.28 4.23 -2.81
CA LEU A 532 16.73 5.58 -2.80
C LEU A 532 17.51 6.60 -3.64
N ALA A 533 18.82 6.67 -3.45
CA ALA A 533 19.63 7.82 -3.79
C ALA A 533 20.25 7.71 -5.19
N SER A 534 19.92 8.68 -6.04
CA SER A 534 20.65 8.93 -7.27
C SER A 534 22.02 9.54 -6.96
N LEU A 535 22.09 10.40 -5.94
CA LEU A 535 23.31 11.08 -5.52
C LEU A 535 23.45 11.04 -3.99
N ILE A 536 24.66 10.77 -3.49
CA ILE A 536 25.00 10.97 -2.07
C ILE A 536 26.20 11.91 -2.00
N VAL A 537 26.09 12.95 -1.16
CA VAL A 537 27.14 13.92 -0.89
C VAL A 537 27.22 14.21 0.62
N SER A 538 28.17 15.03 1.02
CA SER A 538 28.35 15.43 2.41
C SER A 538 28.89 16.87 2.49
N GLU A 539 28.40 17.65 3.45
CA GLU A 539 29.02 18.92 3.82
C GLU A 539 30.20 18.71 4.77
N ASP A 540 30.05 17.79 5.72
CA ASP A 540 31.09 17.36 6.66
C ASP A 540 31.20 15.82 6.71
N LEU A 541 32.16 15.28 5.97
CA LEU A 541 32.41 13.84 5.88
C LEU A 541 32.88 13.22 7.20
N ALA A 542 33.54 13.99 8.07
CA ALA A 542 33.98 13.49 9.37
C ALA A 542 32.75 13.22 10.25
N SER A 543 31.83 14.18 10.34
CA SER A 543 30.55 14.04 11.05
C SER A 543 29.62 13.02 10.40
N ALA A 544 29.73 12.80 9.08
CA ALA A 544 29.00 11.74 8.38
C ALA A 544 29.44 10.31 8.76
N GLY A 545 30.58 10.15 9.45
CA GLY A 545 31.05 8.85 9.94
C GLY A 545 32.05 8.14 9.02
N LEU A 546 32.80 8.88 8.18
CA LEU A 546 33.83 8.31 7.27
C LEU A 546 34.82 7.35 7.97
N SER A 547 35.10 7.57 9.26
CA SER A 547 36.03 6.72 10.03
C SER A 547 35.45 5.36 10.42
N GLN A 548 34.13 5.17 10.36
CA GLN A 548 33.44 3.95 10.77
C GLN A 548 33.72 2.79 9.82
N ARG A 549 33.70 1.57 10.37
CA ARG A 549 34.09 0.35 9.64
C ARG A 549 33.09 -0.01 8.55
N ASP A 550 31.81 0.23 8.79
CA ASP A 550 30.67 -0.13 7.95
C ASP A 550 30.13 1.05 7.12
N PHE A 551 30.89 2.15 7.04
CA PHE A 551 30.49 3.34 6.30
C PHE A 551 30.25 3.06 4.81
N VAL A 552 31.03 2.16 4.20
CA VAL A 552 30.90 1.83 2.77
C VAL A 552 29.57 1.10 2.50
N GLU A 553 29.23 0.13 3.33
CA GLU A 553 27.97 -0.62 3.25
C GLU A 553 26.77 0.31 3.47
N ARG A 554 26.88 1.25 4.42
CA ARG A 554 25.85 2.28 4.71
C ARG A 554 25.70 3.30 3.58
N LEU A 555 26.77 3.59 2.82
CA LEU A 555 26.67 4.36 1.57
C LEU A 555 26.02 3.56 0.46
N TYR A 556 26.40 2.28 0.30
CA TYR A 556 25.99 1.46 -0.83
C TYR A 556 24.51 1.05 -0.78
N GLN A 557 23.98 0.73 0.41
CA GLN A 557 22.60 0.27 0.58
C GLN A 557 21.56 1.24 -0.02
N PRO A 558 21.60 2.56 0.25
CA PRO A 558 20.66 3.50 -0.32
C PRO A 558 20.98 3.88 -1.75
N LEU A 559 22.17 3.59 -2.31
CA LEU A 559 22.46 3.92 -3.72
C LEU A 559 21.53 3.16 -4.66
N ARG A 560 20.87 3.92 -5.54
CA ARG A 560 20.02 3.40 -6.61
C ARG A 560 20.85 2.52 -7.56
N PRO A 561 20.39 1.31 -7.90
CA PRO A 561 20.96 0.53 -9.00
C PRO A 561 20.94 1.31 -10.33
N TYR A 562 21.73 0.87 -11.32
CA TYR A 562 21.84 1.53 -12.62
C TYR A 562 22.28 3.01 -12.54
N GLY A 563 23.36 3.31 -11.79
CA GLY A 563 24.08 4.58 -11.87
C GLY A 563 24.01 5.48 -10.64
N GLY A 564 23.37 5.06 -9.53
CA GLY A 564 23.42 5.81 -8.28
C GLY A 564 24.86 6.01 -7.80
N THR A 565 25.22 7.26 -7.47
CA THR A 565 26.61 7.64 -7.19
C THR A 565 26.77 8.35 -5.86
N ALA A 566 27.74 7.92 -5.04
CA ALA A 566 28.25 8.72 -3.93
C ALA A 566 29.46 9.54 -4.38
N CYS A 567 29.38 10.86 -4.25
CA CYS A 567 30.43 11.81 -4.63
C CYS A 567 31.08 12.37 -3.36
N LEU A 568 32.30 11.91 -3.05
CA LEU A 568 32.97 12.17 -1.77
C LEU A 568 34.28 12.94 -1.99
N GLU A 569 34.44 14.04 -1.27
CA GLU A 569 35.69 14.81 -1.24
C GLU A 569 36.67 14.19 -0.24
N ILE A 570 37.47 13.22 -0.70
CA ILE A 570 38.42 12.47 0.13
C ILE A 570 39.86 12.84 -0.27
N SER A 571 40.68 13.14 0.74
CA SER A 571 42.11 13.43 0.55
C SER A 571 42.84 12.28 -0.13
N THR A 572 43.90 12.58 -0.89
CA THR A 572 44.67 11.57 -1.64
C THR A 572 45.13 10.40 -0.76
N ALA A 573 45.55 10.67 0.48
CA ALA A 573 45.94 9.64 1.44
C ALA A 573 44.74 8.78 1.92
N GLY A 574 43.56 9.40 2.11
CA GLY A 574 42.33 8.71 2.49
C GLY A 574 41.74 7.84 1.39
N ARG A 575 41.93 8.20 0.11
CA ARG A 575 41.39 7.45 -1.05
C ARG A 575 41.88 6.00 -1.07
N LYS A 576 43.14 5.74 -0.71
CA LYS A 576 43.68 4.37 -0.63
C LYS A 576 42.95 3.53 0.42
N VAL A 577 42.82 4.06 1.64
CA VAL A 577 42.12 3.39 2.74
C VAL A 577 40.66 3.11 2.37
N PHE A 578 40.00 4.06 1.72
CA PHE A 578 38.63 3.91 1.26
C PHE A 578 38.50 2.80 0.19
N ARG A 579 39.39 2.77 -0.81
CA ARG A 579 39.44 1.70 -1.83
C ARG A 579 39.62 0.33 -1.21
N ASP A 580 40.52 0.21 -0.22
CA ASP A 580 40.78 -1.05 0.48
C ASP A 580 39.52 -1.52 1.23
N ARG A 581 38.78 -0.60 1.86
CA ARG A 581 37.49 -0.91 2.50
C ARG A 581 36.42 -1.34 1.50
N VAL A 582 36.28 -0.65 0.37
CA VAL A 582 35.33 -1.05 -0.69
C VAL A 582 35.64 -2.46 -1.20
N LYS A 583 36.92 -2.76 -1.42
CA LYS A 583 37.35 -4.10 -1.84
C LYS A 583 37.05 -5.16 -0.78
N ALA A 584 37.27 -4.83 0.50
CA ALA A 584 36.98 -5.73 1.62
C ALA A 584 35.48 -5.99 1.80
N ALA A 585 34.63 -5.01 1.51
CA ALA A 585 33.17 -5.14 1.63
C ALA A 585 32.54 -6.05 0.55
N GLY A 586 33.24 -6.31 -0.56
CA GLY A 586 32.78 -7.27 -1.58
C GLY A 586 31.45 -6.91 -2.24
N LEU A 587 31.16 -5.60 -2.36
CA LEU A 587 29.87 -5.10 -2.81
C LEU A 587 29.69 -5.28 -4.33
N PRO A 588 28.54 -5.77 -4.80
CA PRO A 588 28.32 -6.05 -6.22
C PRO A 588 28.12 -4.78 -7.04
N GLY A 589 28.62 -4.78 -8.28
CA GLY A 589 28.40 -3.67 -9.21
C GLY A 589 28.97 -2.32 -8.74
N VAL A 590 30.05 -2.32 -7.97
CA VAL A 590 30.70 -1.07 -7.53
C VAL A 590 31.82 -0.66 -8.49
N GLU A 591 31.75 0.56 -8.98
CA GLU A 591 32.82 1.22 -9.72
C GLU A 591 33.35 2.44 -8.96
N LEU A 592 34.68 2.59 -8.94
CA LEU A 592 35.36 3.72 -8.31
C LEU A 592 36.08 4.58 -9.36
N LYS A 593 35.71 5.85 -9.47
CA LYS A 593 36.33 6.81 -10.41
C LYS A 593 36.82 8.05 -9.67
N GLU A 594 37.99 8.53 -10.01
CA GLU A 594 38.48 9.84 -9.54
C GLU A 594 38.17 10.89 -10.61
N VAL A 595 37.51 11.97 -10.20
CA VAL A 595 37.19 13.12 -11.06
C VAL A 595 37.51 14.36 -10.24
N ASP A 596 38.57 15.08 -10.62
CA ASP A 596 39.08 16.25 -9.91
C ASP A 596 39.32 15.98 -8.41
N GLU A 597 38.69 16.74 -7.51
CA GLU A 597 38.78 16.56 -6.06
C GLU A 597 37.94 15.38 -5.52
N PHE A 598 37.05 14.81 -6.33
CA PHE A 598 36.08 13.81 -5.89
C PHE A 598 36.51 12.36 -6.16
N LEU A 599 36.18 11.49 -5.20
CA LEU A 599 36.12 10.05 -5.40
C LEU A 599 34.65 9.66 -5.56
N LEU A 600 34.31 9.10 -6.71
CA LEU A 600 32.97 8.64 -7.05
C LEU A 600 32.86 7.14 -6.79
N LEU A 601 31.90 6.73 -5.97
CA LEU A 601 31.48 5.33 -5.83
C LEU A 601 30.13 5.17 -6.52
N THR A 602 30.12 4.48 -7.65
CA THR A 602 28.93 4.28 -8.48
C THR A 602 28.44 2.85 -8.38
N ARG A 603 27.13 2.67 -8.23
CA ARG A 603 26.48 1.36 -8.30
C ARG A 603 25.94 1.12 -9.71
N VAL A 604 26.65 0.30 -10.49
CA VAL A 604 26.34 -0.01 -11.88
C VAL A 604 25.58 -1.33 -12.02
N GLY A 605 24.73 -1.40 -13.04
CA GLY A 605 24.05 -2.62 -13.45
C GLY A 605 22.91 -3.07 -12.52
N PRO A 606 22.39 -4.30 -12.76
CA PRO A 606 21.25 -4.87 -12.05
C PRO A 606 21.61 -5.27 -10.62
N VAL A 607 20.56 -5.45 -9.80
CA VAL A 607 20.71 -6.06 -8.49
C VAL A 607 20.99 -7.57 -8.68
N PRO A 608 22.05 -8.16 -8.07
CA PRO A 608 22.32 -9.58 -8.26
C PRO A 608 21.13 -10.46 -7.88
N GLY A 609 20.77 -11.39 -8.77
CA GLY A 609 19.61 -12.26 -8.63
C GLY A 609 18.28 -11.66 -9.12
N SER A 610 18.27 -10.42 -9.63
CA SER A 610 17.09 -9.85 -10.28
C SER A 610 16.97 -10.26 -11.75
N ALA A 611 15.76 -10.18 -12.29
CA ALA A 611 15.50 -10.36 -13.71
C ALA A 611 14.63 -9.21 -14.27
N ASP A 612 14.66 -9.04 -15.59
CA ASP A 612 13.78 -8.13 -16.32
C ASP A 612 12.50 -8.85 -16.77
N VAL A 613 11.45 -8.08 -17.04
CA VAL A 613 10.17 -8.50 -17.62
C VAL A 613 9.98 -7.70 -18.90
N THR A 614 10.11 -8.35 -20.06
CA THR A 614 10.24 -7.68 -21.37
C THR A 614 8.96 -7.70 -22.20
N HIS A 615 7.97 -8.50 -21.80
CA HIS A 615 6.73 -8.75 -22.53
C HIS A 615 5.53 -8.92 -21.59
N GLU A 616 4.30 -8.89 -22.12
CA GLU A 616 3.09 -9.21 -21.32
C GLU A 616 3.11 -10.64 -20.75
N GLY A 617 3.64 -11.58 -21.54
CA GLY A 617 3.89 -12.97 -21.16
C GLY A 617 5.13 -13.17 -20.28
N VAL A 618 5.68 -12.09 -19.71
CA VAL A 618 6.98 -11.98 -19.04
C VAL A 618 8.17 -12.01 -19.98
N ASP A 619 8.18 -12.95 -20.92
CA ASP A 619 9.18 -13.12 -21.97
C ASP A 619 8.53 -13.43 -23.32
N ALA A 620 9.34 -13.53 -24.38
CA ALA A 620 8.86 -13.88 -25.72
C ALA A 620 8.40 -15.35 -25.85
N ALA A 621 8.70 -16.20 -24.86
CA ALA A 621 8.27 -17.59 -24.81
C ALA A 621 6.89 -17.76 -24.16
N ASN A 622 6.29 -16.67 -23.65
CA ASN A 622 5.04 -16.65 -22.90
C ASN A 622 5.07 -17.62 -21.71
N THR A 623 6.16 -17.62 -20.93
CA THR A 623 6.26 -18.47 -19.73
C THR A 623 5.41 -17.97 -18.56
N PHE A 624 5.13 -16.67 -18.52
CA PHE A 624 4.52 -15.97 -17.37
C PHE A 624 5.33 -16.10 -16.07
N PHE A 625 6.61 -16.44 -16.18
CA PHE A 625 7.52 -16.71 -15.08
C PHE A 625 8.72 -15.76 -15.12
N SER A 626 8.81 -14.89 -14.12
CA SER A 626 9.99 -14.05 -13.91
C SER A 626 11.08 -14.84 -13.20
N ARG A 627 12.30 -14.79 -13.72
CA ARG A 627 13.48 -15.42 -13.11
C ARG A 627 14.06 -14.61 -11.93
N ASP A 628 13.33 -13.60 -11.45
CA ASP A 628 13.74 -12.81 -10.29
C ASP A 628 13.69 -13.67 -9.02
N ARG A 629 14.84 -13.78 -8.35
CA ARG A 629 15.02 -14.57 -7.12
C ARG A 629 15.04 -13.73 -5.85
N ARG A 630 14.97 -12.40 -5.96
CA ARG A 630 15.00 -11.51 -4.79
C ARG A 630 13.61 -11.22 -4.26
N VAL A 631 12.59 -11.33 -5.12
CA VAL A 631 11.19 -11.24 -4.70
C VAL A 631 10.81 -12.55 -4.01
N GLN A 632 11.00 -12.59 -2.69
CA GLN A 632 10.75 -13.75 -1.83
C GLN A 632 10.04 -13.33 -0.53
N PRO A 633 9.25 -14.22 0.10
CA PRO A 633 8.59 -13.91 1.37
C PRO A 633 9.60 -13.78 2.52
N PRO A 634 9.34 -12.95 3.55
CA PRO A 634 8.27 -11.95 3.64
C PRO A 634 8.61 -10.71 2.79
N LEU A 635 7.59 -9.99 2.32
CA LEU A 635 7.76 -8.75 1.56
C LEU A 635 7.28 -7.54 2.38
N GLY A 636 8.09 -6.49 2.42
CA GLY A 636 7.79 -5.21 3.04
C GLY A 636 7.79 -4.07 2.03
N VAL A 637 7.12 -2.97 2.37
CA VAL A 637 7.03 -1.80 1.48
C VAL A 637 8.40 -1.12 1.31
N LEU A 638 8.74 -0.81 0.06
CA LEU A 638 9.88 -0.01 -0.36
C LEU A 638 9.47 1.46 -0.53
N TRP A 639 8.39 1.68 -1.28
CA TRP A 639 7.75 2.97 -1.47
C TRP A 639 6.26 2.80 -1.78
N PHE A 640 5.47 3.85 -1.52
CA PHE A 640 4.07 3.93 -1.93
C PHE A 640 3.66 5.37 -2.23
N GLY A 641 2.64 5.54 -3.06
CA GLY A 641 2.08 6.81 -3.50
C GLY A 641 2.02 6.91 -5.02
N ASP A 642 1.10 7.71 -5.54
CA ASP A 642 1.01 8.00 -6.97
C ASP A 642 1.82 9.25 -7.32
N SER A 643 2.39 9.26 -8.52
CA SER A 643 3.24 10.34 -9.03
C SER A 643 2.49 11.58 -9.53
N GLY A 644 1.21 11.77 -9.16
CA GLY A 644 0.41 12.97 -9.46
C GLY A 644 -0.73 12.74 -10.46
N GLU A 645 -1.38 13.85 -10.84
CA GLU A 645 -2.59 14.01 -11.71
C GLU A 645 -2.54 13.27 -13.07
N GLU A 646 -1.36 12.81 -13.50
CA GLU A 646 -1.08 12.35 -14.87
C GLU A 646 -1.06 10.81 -15.02
N ASN A 647 -1.32 10.06 -13.96
CA ASN A 647 -1.44 8.60 -14.00
C ASN A 647 -2.80 8.14 -14.56
N ARG A 648 -3.19 8.68 -15.73
CA ARG A 648 -4.29 8.12 -16.51
C ARG A 648 -3.82 6.80 -17.10
N PHE A 649 -4.09 5.70 -16.40
CA PHE A 649 -3.88 4.37 -16.93
C PHE A 649 -5.02 3.98 -17.85
N LEU A 650 -4.75 3.13 -18.83
CA LEU A 650 -5.82 2.42 -19.55
C LEU A 650 -6.67 1.68 -18.51
N GLY A 651 -7.98 1.97 -18.51
CA GLY A 651 -8.92 1.42 -17.55
C GLY A 651 -8.92 -0.10 -17.49
N ARG A 652 -9.65 -0.65 -16.51
CA ARG A 652 -9.69 -2.07 -16.12
C ARG A 652 -9.71 -3.12 -17.25
N LEU A 653 -10.20 -2.78 -18.44
CA LEU A 653 -10.45 -3.71 -19.56
C LEU A 653 -9.49 -3.54 -20.75
N SER A 654 -8.61 -2.53 -20.75
CA SER A 654 -7.79 -2.14 -21.91
C SER A 654 -6.28 -2.06 -21.65
N SER A 655 -5.79 -2.21 -20.41
CA SER A 655 -4.35 -2.09 -20.10
C SER A 655 -3.53 -3.35 -20.38
N SER A 656 -2.41 -3.18 -21.09
CA SER A 656 -1.30 -4.14 -21.16
C SER A 656 -0.62 -4.29 -19.80
N ARG A 657 0.01 -5.44 -19.53
CA ARG A 657 0.84 -5.58 -18.32
C ARG A 657 2.06 -4.68 -18.40
N PRO A 658 2.46 -4.04 -17.28
CA PRO A 658 3.72 -3.31 -17.20
C PRO A 658 4.91 -4.22 -17.51
N GLN A 659 5.89 -3.67 -18.23
CA GLN A 659 7.17 -4.31 -18.48
C GLN A 659 8.24 -3.61 -17.63
N VAL A 660 9.24 -4.34 -17.15
CA VAL A 660 10.30 -3.79 -16.30
C VAL A 660 11.65 -4.15 -16.89
N VAL A 661 12.40 -3.14 -17.32
CA VAL A 661 13.76 -3.29 -17.86
C VAL A 661 14.69 -2.25 -17.27
N GLY A 662 15.91 -2.64 -16.89
CA GLY A 662 16.93 -1.69 -16.41
C GLY A 662 16.49 -0.81 -15.23
N GLY A 663 15.62 -1.33 -14.35
CA GLY A 663 15.08 -0.58 -13.21
C GLY A 663 13.95 0.41 -13.57
N ARG A 664 13.33 0.27 -14.74
CA ARG A 664 12.25 1.14 -15.24
C ARG A 664 11.02 0.33 -15.55
N MET A 665 9.89 0.72 -14.98
CA MET A 665 8.59 0.15 -15.30
C MET A 665 7.95 0.96 -16.42
N ILE A 666 7.76 0.32 -17.57
CA ILE A 666 7.12 0.85 -18.77
C ILE A 666 5.63 0.51 -18.72
N ILE A 667 4.78 1.54 -18.79
CA ILE A 667 3.33 1.40 -18.69
C ILE A 667 2.67 2.14 -19.85
N GLU A 668 1.67 1.50 -20.43
CA GLU A 668 0.81 2.05 -21.47
C GLU A 668 -0.39 2.79 -20.85
N GLY A 669 -0.53 4.08 -21.20
CA GLY A 669 -1.69 4.92 -20.92
C GLY A 669 -2.62 5.06 -22.14
N PRO A 670 -3.75 5.78 -22.03
CA PRO A 670 -4.72 5.96 -23.11
C PRO A 670 -4.17 6.61 -24.36
N ASP A 671 -3.26 7.57 -24.21
CA ASP A 671 -2.65 8.34 -25.30
C ASP A 671 -1.11 8.46 -25.15
N SER A 672 -0.50 7.67 -24.26
CA SER A 672 0.93 7.78 -23.95
C SER A 672 1.57 6.48 -23.48
N ILE A 673 2.90 6.43 -23.51
CA ILE A 673 3.71 5.44 -22.81
C ILE A 673 4.62 6.18 -21.83
N HIS A 674 4.79 5.63 -20.63
CA HIS A 674 5.64 6.26 -19.64
C HIS A 674 6.53 5.28 -18.88
N ALA A 675 7.67 5.79 -18.43
CA ALA A 675 8.60 5.07 -17.59
C ALA A 675 8.60 5.61 -16.17
N THR A 676 8.46 4.72 -15.20
CA THR A 676 8.56 5.01 -13.77
C THR A 676 9.73 4.25 -13.18
N ASP A 677 10.50 4.89 -12.31
CA ASP A 677 11.58 4.25 -11.56
C ASP A 677 11.01 3.26 -10.53
N ILE A 678 11.33 1.96 -10.66
CA ILE A 678 10.79 0.92 -9.77
C ILE A 678 11.27 1.06 -8.33
N TYR A 679 12.37 1.80 -8.10
CA TYR A 679 12.97 1.94 -6.78
C TYR A 679 12.42 3.12 -5.98
N THR A 680 11.85 4.13 -6.66
CA THR A 680 11.43 5.39 -6.02
C THR A 680 10.00 5.82 -6.37
N GLY A 681 9.36 5.18 -7.34
CA GLY A 681 8.05 5.56 -7.86
C GLY A 681 8.05 6.86 -8.68
N ARG A 682 9.23 7.45 -8.93
CA ARG A 682 9.38 8.70 -9.68
C ARG A 682 9.12 8.47 -11.17
N ARG A 683 8.29 9.31 -11.78
CA ARG A 683 8.17 9.38 -13.24
C ARG A 683 9.50 9.84 -13.85
N LEU A 684 10.01 9.08 -14.81
CA LEU A 684 11.25 9.39 -15.53
C LEU A 684 10.97 10.19 -16.80
N TRP A 685 10.00 9.73 -17.59
CA TRP A 685 9.57 10.39 -18.82
C TRP A 685 8.18 9.91 -19.25
N THR A 686 7.53 10.71 -20.09
CA THR A 686 6.29 10.37 -20.80
C THR A 686 6.51 10.61 -22.30
N PHE A 687 6.12 9.64 -23.12
CA PHE A 687 6.03 9.74 -24.56
C PHE A 687 4.56 9.82 -24.95
N GLU A 688 4.15 10.96 -25.51
CA GLU A 688 2.79 11.16 -26.03
C GLU A 688 2.67 10.58 -27.46
N SER A 689 1.66 9.75 -27.70
CA SER A 689 1.38 9.22 -29.03
C SER A 689 0.87 10.33 -29.95
N SER A 690 1.34 10.32 -31.20
CA SER A 690 1.10 11.43 -32.14
C SER A 690 -0.22 11.31 -32.93
N ARG A 691 -0.98 10.22 -32.79
CA ARG A 691 -2.19 9.99 -33.60
C ARG A 691 -3.45 9.64 -32.82
N GLY A 692 -3.39 9.61 -31.49
CA GLY A 692 -4.47 9.09 -30.66
C GLY A 692 -4.69 7.60 -30.96
N TYR A 693 -4.98 6.84 -29.92
CA TYR A 693 -5.22 5.42 -30.09
C TYR A 693 -6.55 5.28 -30.85
N PRO A 694 -6.67 4.49 -31.94
CA PRO A 694 -7.96 4.27 -32.56
C PRO A 694 -8.90 3.75 -31.44
N PRO A 695 -10.02 4.44 -31.17
CA PRO A 695 -10.84 4.14 -30.01
C PRO A 695 -11.22 2.67 -30.09
N THR A 696 -10.88 1.90 -29.06
CA THR A 696 -11.45 0.58 -28.85
C THR A 696 -12.93 0.79 -28.56
N ARG A 697 -13.72 0.97 -29.62
CA ARG A 697 -15.16 1.10 -29.54
C ARG A 697 -15.69 -0.30 -29.29
N VAL A 698 -15.73 -0.69 -28.01
CA VAL A 698 -16.51 -1.83 -27.57
C VAL A 698 -17.97 -1.37 -27.68
N PRO A 699 -18.81 -1.99 -28.52
CA PRO A 699 -20.21 -1.61 -28.57
C PRO A 699 -20.85 -1.90 -27.19
N ASP A 700 -21.57 -0.91 -26.64
CA ASP A 700 -22.31 -1.04 -25.37
C ASP A 700 -23.29 -2.24 -25.38
N SER A 701 -23.68 -2.72 -26.56
CA SER A 701 -24.54 -3.89 -26.75
C SER A 701 -23.94 -5.23 -26.26
N LEU A 702 -22.67 -5.26 -25.84
CA LEU A 702 -22.03 -6.43 -25.23
C LEU A 702 -22.09 -6.45 -23.70
N ALA A 703 -22.74 -5.46 -23.08
CA ALA A 703 -22.86 -5.31 -21.64
C ALA A 703 -24.09 -6.01 -21.01
N GLY A 704 -24.86 -6.78 -21.79
CA GLY A 704 -26.03 -7.53 -21.30
C GLY A 704 -25.68 -8.81 -20.53
N ASP A 705 -26.54 -9.17 -19.57
CA ASP A 705 -26.34 -10.26 -18.59
C ASP A 705 -26.22 -11.68 -19.19
N ASP A 706 -26.68 -11.90 -20.43
CA ASP A 706 -26.66 -13.21 -21.09
C ASP A 706 -25.45 -13.47 -22.00
N ALA A 707 -24.52 -12.51 -22.13
CA ALA A 707 -23.25 -12.72 -22.83
C ALA A 707 -22.21 -13.37 -21.89
N PRO A 708 -21.49 -14.43 -22.29
CA PRO A 708 -20.46 -15.05 -21.44
C PRO A 708 -19.38 -14.03 -21.05
N SER A 709 -19.48 -13.61 -19.78
CA SER A 709 -18.94 -12.43 -19.11
C SER A 709 -18.00 -11.48 -19.89
N PRO A 710 -18.27 -10.15 -19.93
CA PRO A 710 -17.42 -9.11 -20.52
C PRO A 710 -16.03 -8.94 -19.88
N LYS A 711 -15.74 -9.61 -18.77
CA LYS A 711 -14.58 -9.31 -17.88
C LYS A 711 -13.21 -9.75 -18.43
N PHE A 712 -13.15 -10.50 -19.53
CA PHE A 712 -11.92 -11.15 -20.01
C PHE A 712 -11.45 -10.74 -21.42
N ARG A 713 -12.21 -9.92 -22.17
CA ARG A 713 -12.13 -10.00 -23.64
C ARG A 713 -11.40 -8.88 -24.41
N ILE A 714 -10.99 -7.74 -23.84
CA ILE A 714 -10.80 -6.56 -24.72
C ILE A 714 -9.33 -6.13 -24.92
N ALA A 715 -8.52 -5.99 -23.87
CA ALA A 715 -7.09 -5.65 -24.03
C ALA A 715 -6.26 -6.76 -24.70
N ARG A 716 -6.50 -8.01 -24.30
CA ARG A 716 -5.61 -9.15 -24.57
C ARG A 716 -5.73 -9.74 -25.96
N ILE A 717 -6.80 -9.40 -26.66
CA ILE A 717 -7.07 -9.95 -27.98
C ILE A 717 -6.15 -9.28 -29.01
N GLN A 718 -5.75 -8.01 -28.86
CA GLN A 718 -5.05 -7.28 -29.93
C GLN A 718 -3.53 -7.55 -30.04
N GLY A 719 -2.94 -8.28 -29.08
CA GLY A 719 -1.47 -8.39 -28.94
C GLY A 719 -0.85 -7.14 -28.30
N VAL A 720 0.30 -7.31 -27.66
CA VAL A 720 1.02 -6.21 -27.00
C VAL A 720 1.57 -5.26 -28.07
N ARG A 721 1.30 -3.97 -27.92
CA ARG A 721 1.73 -2.92 -28.86
C ARG A 721 3.13 -2.39 -28.58
N PHE A 722 3.79 -2.89 -27.54
CA PHE A 722 5.16 -2.56 -27.21
C PHE A 722 5.92 -3.75 -26.62
N ALA A 723 7.22 -3.77 -26.82
CA ALA A 723 8.15 -4.69 -26.19
C ALA A 723 9.37 -3.91 -25.69
N SER A 724 9.90 -4.31 -24.54
CA SER A 724 10.95 -3.57 -23.85
C SER A 724 12.24 -4.37 -23.82
N ALA A 725 13.35 -3.73 -24.17
CA ALA A 725 14.70 -4.21 -23.94
C ALA A 725 15.49 -3.14 -23.19
N SER A 726 16.60 -3.53 -22.57
CA SER A 726 17.45 -2.62 -21.78
C SER A 726 18.06 -1.47 -22.59
N ASP A 727 18.09 -1.60 -23.92
CA ASP A 727 18.68 -0.67 -24.88
C ASP A 727 17.65 -0.06 -25.85
N GLY A 728 16.36 -0.39 -25.72
CA GLY A 728 15.31 0.17 -26.58
C GLY A 728 13.90 -0.24 -26.19
N ILE A 729 12.97 0.71 -26.20
CA ILE A 729 11.53 0.47 -26.04
C ILE A 729 10.87 0.57 -27.41
N TYR A 730 10.32 -0.54 -27.89
CA TYR A 730 9.74 -0.64 -29.23
C TYR A 730 8.23 -0.49 -29.15
N VAL A 731 7.67 0.48 -29.86
CA VAL A 731 6.27 0.91 -29.72
C VAL A 731 5.60 1.00 -31.07
N ILE A 732 4.43 0.38 -31.23
CA ILE A 732 3.54 0.60 -32.37
C ILE A 732 2.77 1.92 -32.15
N ASP A 733 3.10 2.95 -32.94
CA ASP A 733 2.43 4.26 -32.97
C ASP A 733 1.71 4.47 -34.32
N GLY A 734 0.46 4.00 -34.39
CA GLY A 734 -0.35 4.01 -35.61
C GLY A 734 0.18 3.04 -36.67
N GLN A 735 0.80 3.57 -37.72
CA GLN A 735 1.36 2.80 -38.84
C GLN A 735 2.88 2.61 -38.75
N ARG A 736 3.48 3.07 -37.65
CA ARG A 736 4.94 3.09 -37.46
C ARG A 736 5.32 2.25 -36.25
N CYS A 737 6.53 1.71 -36.27
CA CYS A 737 7.17 1.16 -35.08
C CYS A 737 8.34 2.07 -34.68
N LEU A 738 8.23 2.69 -33.51
CA LEU A 738 9.23 3.60 -32.97
C LEU A 738 10.12 2.86 -31.99
N CYS A 739 11.43 3.09 -32.05
CA CYS A 739 12.35 2.70 -30.99
C CYS A 739 12.66 3.93 -30.14
N LEU A 740 12.28 3.90 -28.87
CA LEU A 740 12.50 4.95 -27.89
C LEU A 740 13.69 4.60 -27.00
N ASP A 741 14.49 5.61 -26.68
CA ASP A 741 15.57 5.53 -25.72
C ASP A 741 15.00 5.21 -24.31
N PRO A 742 15.42 4.13 -23.63
CA PRO A 742 14.84 3.75 -22.34
C PRO A 742 15.04 4.78 -21.23
N ASP A 743 16.09 5.61 -21.32
CA ASP A 743 16.45 6.58 -20.28
C ASP A 743 15.67 7.89 -20.40
N THR A 744 15.34 8.29 -21.62
CA THR A 744 14.78 9.62 -21.94
C THR A 744 13.42 9.59 -22.61
N GLY A 745 12.98 8.44 -23.13
CA GLY A 745 11.74 8.30 -23.91
C GLY A 745 11.79 8.95 -25.29
N ARG A 746 12.95 9.48 -25.70
CA ARG A 746 13.12 10.14 -27.00
C ARG A 746 13.21 9.09 -28.11
N LYS A 747 12.58 9.39 -29.26
CA LYS A 747 12.71 8.56 -30.46
C LYS A 747 14.19 8.50 -30.88
N MET A 748 14.73 7.28 -30.96
CA MET A 748 16.05 7.01 -31.53
C MET A 748 15.96 6.79 -33.04
N PHE A 749 15.08 5.90 -33.46
CA PHE A 749 14.86 5.57 -34.86
C PHE A 749 13.46 4.96 -35.09
N GLU A 750 13.16 4.63 -36.34
CA GLU A 750 11.89 4.05 -36.77
C GLU A 750 12.15 2.79 -37.58
N LEU A 751 11.33 1.78 -37.37
CA LEU A 751 11.32 0.53 -38.13
C LEU A 751 10.15 0.55 -39.11
N ALA A 752 10.36 -0.04 -40.28
CA ALA A 752 9.36 -0.16 -41.34
C ALA A 752 9.13 -1.62 -41.71
N LEU A 753 7.90 -1.94 -42.12
CA LEU A 753 7.56 -3.22 -42.72
C LEU A 753 7.94 -3.21 -44.22
N PRO A 754 8.37 -4.34 -44.80
CA PRO A 754 8.84 -4.41 -46.19
C PRO A 754 7.74 -4.19 -47.22
N GLU A 755 6.54 -4.73 -46.98
CA GLU A 755 5.34 -4.52 -47.77
C GLU A 755 4.22 -4.27 -46.75
N ASN A 756 3.48 -3.16 -46.87
CA ASN A 756 2.38 -2.67 -46.00
C ASN A 756 2.73 -1.68 -44.88
N ASP A 757 1.69 -1.05 -44.32
CA ASP A 757 1.72 0.07 -43.37
C ASP A 757 1.04 -0.24 -42.01
N HIS A 758 0.58 -1.47 -41.76
CA HIS A 758 -0.15 -1.81 -40.53
C HIS A 758 0.55 -2.87 -39.66
N TRP A 759 1.00 -2.44 -38.48
CA TRP A 759 1.60 -3.29 -37.46
C TRP A 759 0.54 -3.96 -36.58
N GLY A 760 0.78 -5.23 -36.21
CA GLY A 760 -0.10 -6.05 -35.38
C GLY A 760 0.40 -6.21 -33.94
N PHE A 761 1.48 -6.97 -33.75
CA PHE A 761 2.11 -7.18 -32.44
C PHE A 761 3.65 -7.16 -32.56
N LEU A 762 4.33 -7.02 -31.41
CA LEU A 762 5.78 -7.09 -31.31
C LEU A 762 6.23 -8.17 -30.32
N ALA A 763 7.30 -8.89 -30.66
CA ALA A 763 8.07 -9.69 -29.71
C ALA A 763 9.58 -9.55 -29.99
N ILE A 764 10.40 -9.58 -28.94
CA ILE A 764 11.85 -9.40 -28.99
C ILE A 764 12.52 -10.65 -28.44
N TRP A 765 13.50 -11.16 -29.18
CA TRP A 765 14.40 -12.20 -28.69
C TRP A 765 15.81 -11.92 -29.21
N GLU A 766 16.73 -11.64 -28.27
CA GLU A 766 18.09 -11.16 -28.55
C GLU A 766 18.09 -9.92 -29.47
N GLU A 767 18.75 -10.00 -30.62
CA GLU A 767 18.94 -8.95 -31.62
C GLU A 767 17.79 -8.86 -32.64
N LEU A 768 16.79 -9.73 -32.52
CA LEU A 768 15.71 -9.88 -33.49
C LEU A 768 14.37 -9.45 -32.92
N LEU A 769 13.55 -8.92 -33.82
CA LEU A 769 12.17 -8.51 -33.57
C LEU A 769 11.24 -9.29 -34.49
N VAL A 770 10.20 -9.87 -33.89
CA VAL A 770 9.06 -10.46 -34.58
C VAL A 770 7.95 -9.43 -34.64
N ALA A 771 7.47 -9.17 -35.85
CA ALA A 771 6.34 -8.30 -36.09
C ALA A 771 5.21 -9.09 -36.73
N GLY A 772 4.01 -9.00 -36.15
CA GLY A 772 2.78 -9.26 -36.89
C GLY A 772 2.51 -8.11 -37.84
N ALA A 773 2.21 -8.41 -39.10
CA ALA A 773 1.89 -7.42 -40.12
C ALA A 773 0.53 -7.72 -40.78
N ASN A 774 -0.20 -6.65 -41.08
CA ASN A 774 -1.54 -6.67 -41.67
C ASN A 774 -2.54 -7.46 -40.84
N PRO A 775 -3.11 -6.84 -39.78
CA PRO A 775 -4.18 -7.45 -39.02
C PRO A 775 -5.30 -7.97 -39.94
N VAL A 776 -5.69 -9.24 -39.75
CA VAL A 776 -6.69 -9.92 -40.57
C VAL A 776 -8.05 -9.30 -40.34
N ARG A 777 -8.77 -8.86 -41.40
CA ARG A 777 -10.15 -8.37 -41.27
C ARG A 777 -11.16 -9.48 -41.60
N LEU A 778 -12.03 -9.81 -40.65
CA LEU A 778 -13.11 -10.78 -40.84
C LEU A 778 -14.38 -10.08 -41.33
N PRO A 779 -15.21 -10.74 -42.18
CA PRO A 779 -16.49 -10.17 -42.60
C PRO A 779 -17.44 -10.00 -41.40
N LYS A 780 -18.15 -8.86 -41.33
CA LYS A 780 -19.22 -8.65 -40.33
C LYS A 780 -20.30 -9.73 -40.48
N GLY A 781 -20.51 -10.53 -39.44
CA GLY A 781 -21.65 -11.45 -39.32
C GLY A 781 -22.86 -10.78 -38.67
N ASP A 782 -24.06 -11.37 -38.82
CA ASP A 782 -25.31 -10.89 -38.22
C ASP A 782 -25.32 -10.87 -36.68
N ASP A 783 -24.42 -11.63 -36.04
CA ASP A 783 -24.29 -11.68 -34.57
C ASP A 783 -23.36 -10.57 -34.06
N ARG A 784 -23.97 -9.45 -33.64
CA ARG A 784 -23.25 -8.28 -33.12
C ARG A 784 -22.48 -8.60 -31.83
N GLY A 785 -21.15 -8.55 -31.90
CA GLY A 785 -20.30 -8.06 -30.80
C GLY A 785 -19.17 -8.96 -30.29
N LEU A 786 -19.25 -10.29 -30.40
CA LEU A 786 -18.15 -11.15 -29.92
C LEU A 786 -16.93 -11.20 -30.87
N TRP A 787 -17.13 -10.82 -32.14
CA TRP A 787 -16.23 -11.18 -33.23
C TRP A 787 -15.57 -9.99 -33.95
N ASP A 788 -16.06 -8.75 -33.73
CA ASP A 788 -15.36 -7.52 -34.13
C ASP A 788 -13.97 -7.39 -33.47
N ALA A 789 -13.71 -8.14 -32.39
CA ALA A 789 -12.42 -8.16 -31.70
C ALA A 789 -11.33 -8.97 -32.41
N TRP A 790 -11.66 -9.94 -33.28
CA TRP A 790 -10.64 -10.77 -33.94
C TRP A 790 -9.81 -9.99 -34.97
N ASP A 791 -10.40 -8.92 -35.54
CA ASP A 791 -9.82 -8.08 -36.59
C ASP A 791 -8.47 -7.43 -36.23
N SER A 792 -8.16 -7.39 -34.94
CA SER A 792 -6.97 -6.78 -34.36
C SER A 792 -6.06 -7.79 -33.66
N SER A 793 -6.42 -9.08 -33.67
CA SER A 793 -5.82 -10.13 -32.83
C SER A 793 -4.92 -11.12 -33.52
N ALA A 794 -4.92 -11.05 -34.84
CA ALA A 794 -4.18 -11.93 -35.69
C ALA A 794 -3.66 -11.15 -36.90
N SER A 795 -2.48 -11.52 -37.36
CA SER A 795 -1.80 -10.91 -38.50
C SER A 795 -1.80 -11.85 -39.69
N ALA A 796 -1.90 -11.29 -40.90
CA ALA A 796 -1.77 -12.05 -42.14
C ALA A 796 -0.32 -12.39 -42.47
N ASN A 797 0.65 -11.69 -41.87
CA ASN A 797 2.07 -11.92 -42.09
C ASN A 797 2.83 -11.93 -40.77
N LEU A 798 3.88 -12.75 -40.70
CA LEU A 798 4.93 -12.67 -39.71
C LEU A 798 6.21 -12.18 -40.38
N VAL A 799 6.84 -11.16 -39.80
CA VAL A 799 8.10 -10.60 -40.30
C VAL A 799 9.14 -10.69 -39.19
N VAL A 800 10.31 -11.25 -39.50
CA VAL A 800 11.45 -11.29 -38.59
C VAL A 800 12.56 -10.40 -39.13
N MET A 801 13.00 -9.46 -38.31
CA MET A 801 13.99 -8.45 -38.68
C MET A 801 14.98 -8.18 -37.55
N ASN A 802 16.13 -7.61 -37.88
CA ASN A 802 17.05 -7.09 -36.87
C ASN A 802 16.47 -5.81 -36.24
N ARG A 803 16.39 -5.78 -34.91
CA ARG A 803 15.71 -4.71 -34.18
C ARG A 803 16.47 -3.38 -34.12
N HIS A 804 17.75 -3.36 -34.50
CA HIS A 804 18.60 -2.17 -34.47
C HIS A 804 18.62 -1.41 -35.80
N ASN A 805 18.39 -2.11 -36.92
CA ASN A 805 18.49 -1.51 -38.24
C ASN A 805 17.29 -1.81 -39.17
N GLY A 806 16.34 -2.65 -38.74
CA GLY A 806 15.15 -2.99 -39.53
C GLY A 806 15.41 -3.91 -40.72
N LYS A 807 16.62 -4.45 -40.88
CA LYS A 807 16.93 -5.41 -41.95
C LYS A 807 16.08 -6.66 -41.74
N VAL A 808 15.16 -6.92 -42.67
CA VAL A 808 14.35 -8.15 -42.70
C VAL A 808 15.25 -9.34 -42.98
N LEU A 809 15.13 -10.38 -42.16
CA LEU A 809 15.80 -11.66 -42.37
C LEU A 809 14.93 -12.57 -43.24
N TRP A 810 13.65 -12.69 -42.87
CA TRP A 810 12.66 -13.48 -43.58
C TRP A 810 11.24 -13.03 -43.20
N GLN A 811 10.27 -13.41 -44.02
CA GLN A 811 8.85 -13.15 -43.77
C GLN A 811 8.01 -14.36 -44.20
N ARG A 812 6.82 -14.51 -43.62
CA ARG A 812 5.88 -15.58 -43.96
C ARG A 812 4.45 -15.06 -44.01
N GLU A 813 3.75 -15.39 -45.08
CA GLU A 813 2.32 -15.13 -45.24
C GLU A 813 1.51 -16.27 -44.61
N ALA A 814 0.41 -15.93 -43.95
CA ALA A 814 -0.50 -16.89 -43.35
C ALA A 814 -1.38 -17.54 -44.42
N THR A 815 -1.60 -18.84 -44.31
CA THR A 815 -2.66 -19.56 -45.02
C THR A 815 -4.03 -19.11 -44.52
N HIS A 816 -4.14 -18.91 -43.19
CA HIS A 816 -5.37 -18.52 -42.51
C HIS A 816 -5.21 -17.22 -41.74
N ALA A 817 -4.44 -17.24 -40.65
CA ALA A 817 -4.16 -16.11 -39.78
C ALA A 817 -3.18 -16.51 -38.65
N PHE A 818 -2.20 -15.67 -38.34
CA PHE A 818 -1.33 -15.84 -37.17
C PHE A 818 -1.89 -15.08 -35.97
N ARG A 819 -2.49 -15.78 -35.02
CA ARG A 819 -2.97 -15.14 -33.78
C ARG A 819 -1.78 -14.74 -32.91
N HIS A 820 -1.80 -13.52 -32.38
CA HIS A 820 -0.64 -12.94 -31.67
C HIS A 820 -0.28 -13.73 -30.39
N THR A 821 -1.28 -14.22 -29.65
CA THR A 821 -1.08 -15.02 -28.43
C THR A 821 -0.59 -16.45 -28.69
N THR A 822 -0.63 -16.91 -29.94
CA THR A 822 -0.11 -18.22 -30.36
C THR A 822 1.21 -18.07 -31.09
N VAL A 823 2.02 -17.07 -30.74
CA VAL A 823 3.40 -16.93 -31.20
C VAL A 823 4.31 -16.99 -29.97
N ALA A 824 5.29 -17.90 -29.98
CA ALA A 824 6.25 -18.07 -28.89
C ALA A 824 7.67 -18.23 -29.46
N VAL A 825 8.67 -17.65 -28.79
CA VAL A 825 10.08 -17.67 -29.20
C VAL A 825 10.95 -18.20 -28.07
N GLY A 826 11.81 -19.19 -28.36
CA GLY A 826 12.80 -19.69 -27.41
C GLY A 826 13.64 -20.81 -28.01
N GLY A 827 14.79 -21.12 -27.40
CA GLY A 827 15.68 -22.20 -27.88
C GLY A 827 16.17 -22.04 -29.33
N GLY A 828 16.21 -20.80 -29.85
CA GLY A 828 16.53 -20.52 -31.26
C GLY A 828 15.41 -20.87 -32.25
N LYS A 829 14.20 -21.16 -31.76
CA LYS A 829 13.02 -21.56 -32.54
C LYS A 829 11.90 -20.52 -32.39
N LEU A 830 11.07 -20.40 -33.41
CA LEU A 830 9.81 -19.67 -33.39
C LEU A 830 8.67 -20.65 -33.64
N PHE A 831 7.71 -20.65 -32.73
CA PHE A 831 6.51 -21.47 -32.79
C PHE A 831 5.30 -20.60 -33.06
N TYR A 832 4.44 -21.04 -33.97
CA TYR A 832 3.16 -20.35 -34.21
C TYR A 832 2.07 -21.26 -34.74
N VAL A 833 0.82 -20.86 -34.51
CA VAL A 833 -0.38 -21.49 -35.07
C VAL A 833 -0.92 -20.64 -36.22
N ASP A 834 -1.14 -21.26 -37.37
CA ASP A 834 -1.83 -20.69 -38.52
C ASP A 834 -3.26 -21.24 -38.61
N ARG A 835 -4.24 -20.45 -38.11
CA ARG A 835 -5.62 -20.91 -37.97
C ARG A 835 -6.63 -19.75 -37.82
N LEU A 836 -7.85 -19.96 -38.33
CA LEU A 836 -9.04 -19.16 -38.00
C LEU A 836 -9.88 -19.79 -36.87
N PRO A 837 -10.70 -19.01 -36.14
CA PRO A 837 -11.62 -19.57 -35.14
C PRO A 837 -12.53 -20.65 -35.74
N GLN A 838 -12.80 -21.73 -34.99
CA GLN A 838 -13.56 -22.88 -35.48
C GLN A 838 -14.90 -22.50 -36.13
N LYS A 839 -15.65 -21.56 -35.53
CA LYS A 839 -16.95 -21.10 -36.07
C LYS A 839 -16.83 -20.43 -37.45
N PHE A 840 -15.71 -19.77 -37.75
CA PHE A 840 -15.45 -19.18 -39.07
C PHE A 840 -15.09 -20.24 -40.09
N LEU A 841 -14.30 -21.25 -39.69
CA LEU A 841 -14.05 -22.43 -40.52
C LEU A 841 -15.38 -23.15 -40.83
N ASP A 842 -16.23 -23.37 -39.82
CA ASP A 842 -17.56 -23.97 -39.98
C ASP A 842 -18.49 -23.12 -40.87
N SER A 843 -18.42 -21.79 -40.76
CA SER A 843 -19.18 -20.86 -41.61
C SER A 843 -18.71 -20.89 -43.06
N ARG A 844 -17.39 -20.82 -43.31
CA ARG A 844 -16.81 -20.97 -44.65
C ARG A 844 -17.17 -22.31 -45.27
N LYS A 845 -17.09 -23.38 -44.48
CA LYS A 845 -17.51 -24.73 -44.89
C LYS A 845 -18.99 -24.79 -45.28
N ARG A 846 -19.88 -24.16 -44.50
CA ARG A 846 -21.30 -24.01 -44.86
C ARG A 846 -21.54 -23.20 -46.14
N ARG A 847 -20.68 -22.22 -46.44
CA ARG A 847 -20.75 -21.40 -47.66
C ARG A 847 -20.04 -22.01 -48.87
N GLY A 848 -19.43 -23.19 -48.74
CA GLY A 848 -18.62 -23.80 -49.81
C GLY A 848 -17.32 -23.04 -50.11
N GLU A 849 -16.88 -22.19 -49.19
CA GLU A 849 -15.65 -21.37 -49.28
C GLU A 849 -14.43 -22.06 -48.64
N ASP A 850 -14.61 -23.29 -48.16
CA ASP A 850 -13.53 -24.08 -47.55
C ASP A 850 -12.54 -24.53 -48.62
N ARG A 851 -11.33 -23.96 -48.59
CA ARG A 851 -10.24 -24.26 -49.54
C ARG A 851 -9.51 -25.58 -49.23
N GLY A 852 -9.90 -26.32 -48.19
CA GLY A 852 -9.31 -27.62 -47.85
C GLY A 852 -7.93 -27.56 -47.19
N THR A 853 -7.45 -26.38 -46.76
CA THR A 853 -6.20 -26.25 -46.00
C THR A 853 -6.44 -26.44 -44.50
N ALA A 854 -5.80 -27.45 -43.90
CA ALA A 854 -5.87 -27.71 -42.47
C ALA A 854 -5.23 -26.58 -41.64
N SER A 855 -5.63 -26.46 -40.38
CA SER A 855 -4.90 -25.62 -39.42
C SER A 855 -3.55 -26.24 -39.12
N GLU A 856 -2.52 -25.41 -38.94
CA GLU A 856 -1.14 -25.89 -38.80
C GLU A 856 -0.45 -25.28 -37.57
N LEU A 857 0.18 -26.12 -36.75
CA LEU A 857 1.12 -25.72 -35.71
C LEU A 857 2.53 -25.91 -36.27
N ILE A 858 3.33 -24.85 -36.27
CA ILE A 858 4.62 -24.82 -36.97
C ILE A 858 5.73 -24.44 -36.00
N ALA A 859 6.88 -25.11 -36.13
CA ALA A 859 8.15 -24.64 -35.59
C ALA A 859 9.11 -24.33 -36.74
N CYS A 860 9.80 -23.21 -36.64
CA CYS A 860 10.84 -22.83 -37.58
C CYS A 860 12.09 -22.32 -36.86
N ASN A 861 13.24 -22.40 -37.53
CA ASN A 861 14.45 -21.76 -37.07
C ASN A 861 14.24 -20.25 -37.03
N PHE A 862 14.50 -19.63 -35.89
CA PHE A 862 14.15 -18.23 -35.69
C PHE A 862 14.92 -17.28 -36.61
N ARG A 863 16.17 -17.60 -36.94
CA ARG A 863 17.05 -16.74 -37.75
C ARG A 863 16.84 -16.93 -39.25
N THR A 864 16.53 -18.15 -39.71
CA THR A 864 16.43 -18.46 -41.14
C THR A 864 15.00 -18.55 -41.66
N GLY A 865 14.02 -18.79 -40.79
CA GLY A 865 12.63 -19.05 -41.17
C GLY A 865 12.40 -20.46 -41.74
N GLU A 866 13.45 -21.29 -41.79
CA GLU A 866 13.35 -22.67 -42.24
C GLU A 866 12.47 -23.47 -41.29
N GLN A 867 11.45 -24.12 -41.84
CA GLN A 867 10.55 -24.97 -41.07
C GLN A 867 11.30 -26.19 -40.57
N ILE A 868 11.23 -26.44 -39.26
CA ILE A 868 11.83 -27.60 -38.60
C ILE A 868 10.82 -28.75 -38.64
N TRP A 869 9.59 -28.49 -38.22
CA TRP A 869 8.49 -29.44 -38.23
C TRP A 869 7.15 -28.70 -38.30
N SER A 870 6.08 -29.44 -38.65
CA SER A 870 4.71 -28.97 -38.49
C SER A 870 3.76 -30.10 -38.11
N VAL A 871 2.66 -29.74 -37.46
CA VAL A 871 1.59 -30.63 -37.03
C VAL A 871 0.29 -30.13 -37.63
N LEU A 872 -0.51 -31.03 -38.21
CA LEU A 872 -1.80 -30.73 -38.85
C LEU A 872 -3.00 -31.31 -38.09
N GLU A 873 -2.77 -32.29 -37.21
CA GLU A 873 -3.80 -32.94 -36.42
C GLU A 873 -3.91 -32.27 -35.04
N ASN A 874 -5.14 -32.12 -34.54
CA ASN A 874 -5.42 -31.56 -33.21
C ASN A 874 -4.79 -30.17 -32.96
N VAL A 875 -4.51 -29.41 -34.02
CA VAL A 875 -4.06 -28.01 -33.93
C VAL A 875 -5.21 -27.17 -33.43
N VAL A 876 -5.24 -26.88 -32.14
CA VAL A 876 -6.25 -26.06 -31.46
C VAL A 876 -5.57 -24.93 -30.71
N GLY A 877 -6.35 -24.06 -30.08
CA GLY A 877 -5.83 -23.31 -28.95
C GLY A 877 -5.86 -21.81 -29.11
N THR A 878 -5.78 -21.17 -27.95
CA THR A 878 -5.85 -19.72 -27.82
C THR A 878 -4.52 -19.07 -27.43
N TRP A 879 -3.51 -19.88 -27.08
CA TRP A 879 -2.18 -19.43 -26.67
C TRP A 879 -1.14 -20.54 -26.86
N LEU A 880 0.15 -20.15 -26.97
CA LEU A 880 1.31 -21.03 -26.92
C LEU A 880 2.27 -20.55 -25.82
N SER A 881 2.86 -21.51 -25.08
CA SER A 881 3.94 -21.27 -24.11
C SER A 881 5.05 -22.28 -24.32
N TYR A 882 6.31 -21.87 -24.24
CA TYR A 882 7.45 -22.73 -24.52
C TYR A 882 8.48 -22.76 -23.38
N SER A 883 8.91 -23.96 -23.00
CA SER A 883 10.03 -24.16 -22.07
C SER A 883 11.32 -24.42 -22.85
N SER A 884 12.25 -23.46 -22.81
CA SER A 884 13.60 -23.68 -23.37
C SER A 884 14.42 -24.68 -22.54
N GLU A 885 14.10 -24.86 -21.26
CA GLU A 885 14.83 -25.76 -20.36
C GLU A 885 14.55 -27.24 -20.65
N HIS A 886 13.33 -27.54 -21.10
CA HIS A 886 12.90 -28.91 -21.38
C HIS A 886 12.63 -29.16 -22.86
N ASP A 887 12.75 -28.13 -23.70
CA ASP A 887 12.36 -28.13 -25.11
C ASP A 887 10.92 -28.65 -25.31
N ILE A 888 9.97 -28.10 -24.54
CA ILE A 888 8.55 -28.49 -24.57
C ILE A 888 7.69 -27.28 -24.91
N LEU A 889 6.83 -27.43 -25.91
CA LEU A 889 5.81 -26.47 -26.31
C LEU A 889 4.44 -26.89 -25.77
N VAL A 890 3.74 -26.00 -25.10
CA VAL A 890 2.38 -26.22 -24.59
C VAL A 890 1.38 -25.43 -25.41
N GLN A 891 0.32 -26.11 -25.84
CA GLN A 891 -0.79 -25.57 -26.60
C GLN A 891 -2.05 -25.49 -25.72
N GLY A 892 -2.64 -24.29 -25.68
CA GLY A 892 -3.86 -24.02 -24.93
C GLY A 892 -5.15 -24.62 -25.53
N PRO A 893 -6.27 -24.55 -24.81
CA PRO A 893 -7.57 -24.98 -25.34
C PRO A 893 -8.19 -23.94 -26.28
N ASP A 894 -9.10 -24.38 -27.14
CA ASP A 894 -10.03 -23.50 -27.87
C ASP A 894 -11.00 -22.80 -26.90
N TRP A 895 -11.62 -21.70 -27.34
CA TRP A 895 -12.56 -20.93 -26.51
C TRP A 895 -13.71 -21.79 -25.96
N GLY A 896 -13.84 -21.81 -24.64
CA GLY A 896 -14.87 -22.60 -23.94
C GLY A 896 -14.60 -24.11 -23.91
N LYS A 897 -13.41 -24.55 -24.36
CA LYS A 897 -12.91 -25.92 -24.19
C LYS A 897 -11.94 -25.98 -23.01
N ASP A 898 -11.57 -27.20 -22.64
CA ASP A 898 -10.79 -27.52 -21.44
C ASP A 898 -9.67 -28.53 -21.70
N THR A 899 -9.28 -28.75 -22.97
CA THR A 899 -8.20 -29.69 -23.34
C THR A 899 -6.95 -28.94 -23.75
N ILE A 900 -5.82 -29.29 -23.12
CA ILE A 900 -4.47 -28.79 -23.44
C ILE A 900 -3.60 -29.93 -23.93
N SER A 901 -2.54 -29.61 -24.68
CA SER A 901 -1.54 -30.58 -25.13
C SER A 901 -0.13 -30.03 -25.00
N ALA A 902 0.84 -30.93 -24.83
CA ALA A 902 2.26 -30.61 -24.92
C ALA A 902 2.91 -31.38 -26.07
N HIS A 903 3.86 -30.72 -26.72
CA HIS A 903 4.59 -31.19 -27.86
C HIS A 903 6.09 -31.03 -27.61
N SER A 904 6.88 -31.99 -28.10
CA SER A 904 8.32 -31.85 -28.18
C SER A 904 8.66 -30.66 -29.08
N GLY A 905 9.50 -29.75 -28.58
CA GLY A 905 9.99 -28.63 -29.36
C GLY A 905 10.99 -29.05 -30.43
N GLU A 906 11.60 -30.24 -30.32
CA GLU A 906 12.57 -30.78 -31.27
C GLU A 906 11.90 -31.24 -32.57
N ASP A 907 10.80 -32.00 -32.46
CA ASP A 907 10.21 -32.74 -33.58
C ASP A 907 8.67 -32.59 -33.69
N GLY A 908 8.02 -31.87 -32.76
CA GLY A 908 6.57 -31.63 -32.78
C GLY A 908 5.73 -32.78 -32.26
N ASN A 909 6.35 -33.91 -31.88
CA ASN A 909 5.63 -35.09 -31.38
C ASN A 909 4.83 -34.74 -30.13
N MET A 910 3.54 -35.13 -30.12
CA MET A 910 2.68 -34.92 -28.96
C MET A 910 3.15 -35.79 -27.79
N LEU A 911 3.52 -35.16 -26.69
CA LEU A 911 3.97 -35.82 -25.47
C LEU A 911 2.77 -36.30 -24.65
N TRP A 912 1.78 -35.43 -24.48
CA TRP A 912 0.56 -35.73 -23.74
C TRP A 912 -0.57 -34.77 -24.11
N THR A 913 -1.80 -35.19 -23.79
CA THR A 913 -3.01 -34.37 -23.86
C THR A 913 -3.79 -34.55 -22.55
N ARG A 914 -4.38 -33.46 -22.05
CA ARG A 914 -5.10 -33.48 -20.77
C ARG A 914 -6.33 -32.59 -20.79
N ARG A 915 -7.42 -33.11 -20.22
CA ARG A 915 -8.60 -32.33 -19.87
C ARG A 915 -8.46 -31.75 -18.46
N ILE A 916 -8.54 -30.42 -18.34
CA ILE A 916 -8.36 -29.68 -17.07
C ILE A 916 -9.69 -29.17 -16.49
N GLY A 917 -10.83 -29.56 -17.08
CA GLY A 917 -12.17 -29.27 -16.56
C GLY A 917 -12.66 -27.82 -16.66
N ALA A 918 -11.80 -26.86 -17.02
CA ALA A 918 -12.15 -25.46 -17.25
C ALA A 918 -11.27 -24.82 -18.33
N TYR A 919 -11.80 -23.78 -19.00
CA TYR A 919 -11.01 -22.98 -19.92
C TYR A 919 -9.92 -22.20 -19.17
N THR A 920 -8.68 -22.27 -19.66
CA THR A 920 -7.55 -21.46 -19.19
C THR A 920 -7.04 -20.54 -20.31
N PRO A 921 -6.93 -19.23 -20.08
CA PRO A 921 -6.52 -18.26 -21.10
C PRO A 921 -5.00 -18.21 -21.33
N HIS A 922 -4.20 -18.86 -20.48
CA HIS A 922 -2.75 -19.06 -20.64
C HIS A 922 -2.30 -20.27 -19.80
N GLY A 923 -1.11 -20.79 -20.09
CA GLY A 923 -0.39 -21.77 -19.27
C GLY A 923 0.89 -21.14 -18.76
N LEU A 924 1.11 -21.20 -17.44
CA LEU A 924 2.32 -20.67 -16.82
C LEU A 924 3.32 -21.81 -16.65
N ILE A 925 4.53 -21.62 -17.17
CA ILE A 925 5.61 -22.59 -17.06
C ILE A 925 6.59 -22.11 -15.98
N HIS A 926 6.68 -22.84 -14.88
CA HIS A 926 7.62 -22.61 -13.79
C HIS A 926 8.55 -23.83 -13.69
N HIS A 927 9.75 -23.71 -14.25
CA HIS A 927 10.71 -24.82 -14.39
C HIS A 927 10.10 -26.07 -15.05
N ASP A 928 9.96 -27.15 -14.28
CA ASP A 928 9.38 -28.44 -14.66
C ASP A 928 7.86 -28.53 -14.44
N GLN A 929 7.22 -27.44 -14.01
CA GLN A 929 5.79 -27.38 -13.72
C GLN A 929 5.03 -26.54 -14.75
N LEU A 930 3.85 -27.03 -15.13
CA LEU A 930 2.82 -26.28 -15.84
C LEU A 930 1.66 -25.96 -14.89
N ILE A 931 1.42 -24.68 -14.67
CA ILE A 931 0.33 -24.19 -13.84
C ILE A 931 -0.81 -23.72 -14.73
N VAL A 932 -1.96 -24.35 -14.58
CA VAL A 932 -3.17 -24.06 -15.35
C VAL A 932 -4.38 -24.05 -14.42
N HIS A 933 -5.15 -22.97 -14.46
CA HIS A 933 -6.28 -22.75 -13.54
C HIS A 933 -5.91 -22.83 -12.05
N ARG A 934 -6.07 -24.00 -11.41
CA ARG A 934 -5.75 -24.30 -10.01
C ARG A 934 -4.82 -25.51 -9.85
N ASP A 935 -4.48 -26.15 -10.96
CA ASP A 935 -3.73 -27.39 -10.99
C ASP A 935 -2.26 -27.07 -11.31
N ILE A 936 -1.38 -27.78 -10.63
CA ILE A 936 0.05 -27.79 -10.89
C ILE A 936 0.35 -29.16 -11.50
N LEU A 937 0.76 -29.15 -12.76
CA LEU A 937 1.04 -30.35 -13.54
C LEU A 937 2.55 -30.48 -13.75
N ASP A 938 3.06 -31.70 -13.79
CA ASP A 938 4.39 -31.97 -14.32
C ASP A 938 4.40 -31.68 -15.83
N LEU A 939 5.31 -30.81 -16.28
CA LEU A 939 5.35 -30.32 -17.65
C LEU A 939 5.64 -31.45 -18.66
N ARG A 940 6.40 -32.46 -18.25
CA ARG A 940 6.90 -33.53 -19.13
C ARG A 940 5.85 -34.61 -19.36
N THR A 941 5.01 -34.87 -18.36
CA THR A 941 4.05 -35.98 -18.35
C THR A 941 2.58 -35.53 -18.36
N GLY A 942 2.29 -34.29 -17.98
CA GLY A 942 0.93 -33.80 -17.78
C GLY A 942 0.23 -34.37 -16.55
N SER A 943 0.97 -35.08 -15.68
CA SER A 943 0.44 -35.63 -14.43
C SER A 943 0.23 -34.52 -13.41
N GLU A 944 -0.79 -34.65 -12.56
CA GLU A 944 -1.01 -33.68 -11.49
C GLU A 944 -0.01 -33.93 -10.36
N VAL A 945 0.76 -32.89 -10.01
CA VAL A 945 1.74 -32.92 -8.91
C VAL A 945 1.29 -32.08 -7.73
N GLY A 946 0.29 -31.20 -7.91
CA GLY A 946 -0.26 -30.41 -6.83
C GLY A 946 -1.40 -29.50 -7.26
N SER A 947 -1.88 -28.72 -6.30
CA SER A 947 -2.88 -27.69 -6.50
C SER A 947 -2.70 -26.60 -5.45
N PHE A 948 -3.16 -25.40 -5.78
CA PHE A 948 -3.15 -24.26 -4.86
C PHE A 948 -4.56 -23.73 -4.62
N GLN A 949 -4.75 -23.07 -3.48
CA GLN A 949 -6.02 -22.45 -3.13
C GLN A 949 -5.95 -20.94 -3.36
N ARG A 950 -7.11 -20.31 -3.58
CA ARG A 950 -7.23 -18.84 -3.56
C ARG A 950 -8.65 -18.44 -3.22
N GLY A 951 -8.81 -17.25 -2.66
CA GLY A 951 -10.10 -16.58 -2.50
C GLY A 951 -10.67 -16.10 -3.85
N TYR A 952 -11.67 -15.23 -3.80
CA TYR A 952 -12.35 -14.75 -5.01
C TYR A 952 -11.46 -13.85 -5.89
N GLY A 953 -11.32 -14.13 -7.18
CA GLY A 953 -10.53 -13.31 -8.08
C GLY A 953 -10.57 -13.77 -9.54
N CYS A 954 -10.41 -12.84 -10.47
CA CYS A 954 -10.50 -13.09 -11.93
C CYS A 954 -9.26 -12.69 -12.72
N ASN A 955 -8.17 -12.25 -12.08
CA ASN A 955 -6.95 -11.89 -12.80
C ASN A 955 -6.16 -13.15 -13.20
N LEU A 956 -5.23 -12.96 -14.15
CA LEU A 956 -4.35 -14.01 -14.66
C LEU A 956 -3.12 -14.17 -13.77
N PRO A 957 -2.82 -15.39 -13.27
CA PRO A 957 -1.61 -15.60 -12.48
C PRO A 957 -0.33 -15.30 -13.26
N SER A 958 0.70 -14.90 -12.53
CA SER A 958 2.10 -14.78 -12.96
C SER A 958 2.99 -15.32 -11.85
N ALA A 959 4.19 -15.79 -12.17
CA ALA A 959 5.11 -16.33 -11.17
C ALA A 959 6.43 -15.57 -11.12
N SER A 960 7.09 -15.70 -9.98
CA SER A 960 8.52 -15.49 -9.77
C SER A 960 9.12 -16.79 -9.23
N GLU A 961 10.39 -16.79 -8.85
CA GLU A 961 11.03 -17.99 -8.29
C GLU A 961 10.26 -18.53 -7.06
N HIS A 962 9.80 -17.64 -6.17
CA HIS A 962 9.20 -18.01 -4.89
C HIS A 962 7.68 -17.90 -4.84
N PHE A 963 7.07 -17.10 -5.72
CA PHE A 963 5.65 -16.77 -5.63
C PHE A 963 4.90 -17.06 -6.91
N LEU A 964 3.66 -17.52 -6.76
CA LEU A 964 2.60 -17.41 -7.75
C LEU A 964 1.66 -16.25 -7.36
N PHE A 965 1.65 -15.16 -8.11
CA PHE A 965 0.85 -13.96 -7.86
C PHE A 965 -0.52 -14.03 -8.53
N PHE A 966 -1.56 -13.62 -7.81
CA PHE A 966 -2.94 -13.54 -8.33
C PHE A 966 -3.82 -12.65 -7.45
N ARG A 967 -5.13 -12.64 -7.75
CA ARG A 967 -6.15 -11.98 -6.96
C ARG A 967 -6.86 -12.99 -6.06
N SER A 968 -6.91 -12.66 -4.78
CA SER A 968 -7.56 -13.45 -3.72
C SER A 968 -8.33 -12.48 -2.82
N ASN A 969 -9.44 -11.94 -3.35
CA ASN A 969 -10.14 -10.72 -2.93
C ASN A 969 -9.27 -9.45 -3.12
N SER A 970 -8.19 -9.33 -2.35
CA SER A 970 -7.11 -8.35 -2.51
C SER A 970 -5.98 -8.88 -3.41
N ALA A 971 -4.87 -8.13 -3.52
CA ALA A 971 -3.63 -8.69 -4.03
C ALA A 971 -3.21 -9.91 -3.16
N GLY A 972 -2.83 -11.02 -3.81
CA GLY A 972 -2.48 -12.25 -3.11
C GLY A 972 -1.41 -13.05 -3.84
N TYR A 973 -0.88 -14.03 -3.14
CA TYR A 973 0.16 -14.92 -3.64
C TYR A 973 -0.02 -16.32 -3.08
N TYR A 974 0.60 -17.29 -3.73
CA TYR A 974 0.88 -18.61 -3.19
C TYR A 974 2.40 -18.81 -3.15
N ASP A 975 2.92 -19.27 -2.01
CA ASP A 975 4.32 -19.68 -1.89
C ASP A 975 4.50 -21.01 -2.61
N ILE A 976 4.99 -20.94 -3.84
CA ILE A 976 5.07 -22.11 -4.72
C ILE A 976 6.28 -22.98 -4.42
N LEU A 977 7.36 -22.39 -3.90
CA LEU A 977 8.59 -23.13 -3.63
C LEU A 977 8.43 -24.02 -2.40
N ASN A 978 7.81 -23.50 -1.34
CA ASN A 978 7.67 -24.23 -0.09
C ASN A 978 6.26 -24.73 0.19
N HIS A 979 5.30 -24.50 -0.73
CA HIS A 979 3.90 -24.87 -0.58
C HIS A 979 3.26 -24.42 0.75
N SER A 980 3.78 -23.35 1.35
CA SER A 980 3.37 -22.87 2.69
C SER A 980 1.97 -22.24 2.72
N GLY A 981 1.33 -22.10 1.56
CA GLY A 981 -0.07 -21.72 1.44
C GLY A 981 -0.27 -20.38 0.73
N THR A 982 -1.47 -19.84 0.87
CA THR A 982 -1.90 -18.60 0.21
C THR A 982 -1.83 -17.42 1.16
N GLY A 983 -1.15 -16.35 0.76
CA GLY A 983 -1.09 -15.09 1.50
C GLY A 983 -1.80 -13.94 0.79
N ASN A 984 -1.97 -12.82 1.50
CA ASN A 984 -2.60 -11.61 0.98
C ASN A 984 -1.77 -10.37 1.33
N PHE A 985 -1.58 -9.50 0.35
CA PHE A 985 -1.20 -8.11 0.61
C PHE A 985 -2.49 -7.31 0.84
N SER A 986 -2.96 -7.30 2.08
CA SER A 986 -4.21 -6.65 2.48
C SER A 986 -4.15 -5.13 2.27
N GLY A 987 -5.29 -4.47 2.04
CA GLY A 987 -5.34 -3.00 1.90
C GLY A 987 -5.31 -2.45 0.48
N PHE A 988 -4.76 -3.17 -0.50
CA PHE A 988 -4.79 -2.77 -1.91
C PHE A 988 -5.18 -3.93 -2.85
N ARG A 989 -5.42 -3.60 -4.12
CA ARG A 989 -5.93 -4.53 -5.14
C ARG A 989 -4.97 -4.63 -6.33
N SER A 990 -4.79 -5.84 -6.86
CA SER A 990 -4.22 -6.03 -8.20
C SER A 990 -5.27 -5.84 -9.33
N SER A 991 -4.81 -5.35 -10.48
CA SER A 991 -5.68 -5.11 -11.65
C SER A 991 -6.19 -6.41 -12.30
N CYS A 992 -7.11 -6.30 -13.27
CA CYS A 992 -7.60 -7.45 -14.03
C CYS A 992 -6.52 -8.09 -14.92
N ALA A 993 -5.52 -7.32 -15.35
CA ALA A 993 -4.37 -7.84 -16.07
C ALA A 993 -3.35 -8.57 -15.16
N ASN A 994 -3.55 -8.54 -13.84
CA ASN A 994 -2.55 -8.74 -12.79
C ASN A 994 -1.41 -7.71 -12.92
N SER A 995 -1.43 -6.73 -12.02
CA SER A 995 -0.46 -5.63 -11.95
C SER A 995 0.77 -5.96 -11.11
N LEU A 996 0.89 -7.17 -10.57
CA LEU A 996 2.01 -7.57 -9.73
C LEU A 996 3.16 -8.05 -10.62
N VAL A 997 4.24 -7.27 -10.68
CA VAL A 997 5.40 -7.51 -11.55
C VAL A 997 6.66 -7.67 -10.71
N ALA A 998 7.19 -8.89 -10.64
CA ALA A 998 8.45 -9.20 -9.96
C ALA A 998 9.61 -9.02 -10.94
N ALA A 999 10.38 -7.96 -10.79
CA ALA A 999 11.52 -7.64 -11.65
C ALA A 999 12.46 -6.62 -11.00
N GLY A 1000 13.73 -6.60 -11.40
CA GLY A 1000 14.72 -5.66 -10.87
C GLY A 1000 14.98 -5.79 -9.36
N GLY A 1001 14.61 -6.93 -8.77
CA GLY A 1001 14.72 -7.26 -7.36
C GLY A 1001 13.58 -6.72 -6.49
N VAL A 1002 12.48 -6.29 -7.11
CA VAL A 1002 11.36 -5.59 -6.48
C VAL A 1002 10.04 -6.14 -7.03
N LEU A 1003 9.03 -6.26 -6.17
CA LEU A 1003 7.65 -6.50 -6.60
C LEU A 1003 6.96 -5.16 -6.82
N SER A 1004 6.82 -4.75 -8.07
CA SER A 1004 6.10 -3.53 -8.45
C SER A 1004 4.60 -3.79 -8.56
N ALA A 1005 3.80 -2.85 -8.05
CA ALA A 1005 2.34 -2.90 -8.10
C ALA A 1005 1.77 -1.50 -8.42
N PRO A 1006 1.78 -1.07 -9.70
CA PRO A 1006 1.16 0.19 -10.09
C PRO A 1006 -0.36 0.17 -9.90
N ASP A 1007 -0.95 1.33 -9.57
CA ASP A 1007 -2.40 1.49 -9.44
C ASP A 1007 -3.10 1.49 -10.80
N MET A 1008 -3.39 0.30 -11.32
CA MET A 1008 -4.23 0.16 -12.51
C MET A 1008 -5.70 -0.12 -12.13
N SER A 1009 -6.18 0.46 -11.01
CA SER A 1009 -7.54 0.30 -10.51
C SER A 1009 -8.43 1.55 -10.66
N GLN A 1010 -7.92 2.61 -11.30
CA GLN A 1010 -8.64 3.83 -11.65
C GLN A 1010 -10.06 3.55 -12.19
N GLY A 1011 -11.05 4.25 -11.64
CA GLY A 1011 -12.48 4.04 -11.88
C GLY A 1011 -13.15 2.95 -11.02
N CYS A 1012 -12.41 2.24 -10.14
CA CYS A 1012 -13.02 1.27 -9.23
C CYS A 1012 -13.61 1.94 -7.98
N VAL A 1013 -14.89 1.66 -7.70
CA VAL A 1013 -15.61 2.15 -6.51
C VAL A 1013 -15.58 1.18 -5.31
N CYS A 1014 -14.83 0.09 -5.38
CA CYS A 1014 -14.76 -0.91 -4.31
C CYS A 1014 -14.08 -0.34 -3.05
N ASN A 1015 -14.44 -0.85 -1.87
CA ASN A 1015 -13.90 -0.47 -0.55
C ASN A 1015 -12.52 -1.09 -0.24
N PHE A 1016 -11.62 -1.17 -1.22
CA PHE A 1016 -10.22 -1.41 -0.89
C PHE A 1016 -9.70 -0.18 -0.14
N PRO A 1017 -9.11 -0.32 1.07
CA PRO A 1017 -8.78 0.82 1.92
C PRO A 1017 -7.90 1.88 1.26
N ILE A 1018 -6.99 1.44 0.37
CA ILE A 1018 -6.07 2.31 -0.36
C ILE A 1018 -6.13 2.00 -1.85
N GLN A 1019 -6.07 3.07 -2.64
CA GLN A 1019 -5.83 3.04 -4.07
C GLN A 1019 -4.51 3.80 -4.32
N THR A 1020 -3.43 3.07 -4.61
CA THR A 1020 -2.07 3.62 -4.77
C THR A 1020 -1.18 2.68 -5.55
N SER A 1021 -0.20 3.25 -6.26
CA SER A 1021 0.99 2.52 -6.69
C SER A 1021 1.91 2.25 -5.49
N LEU A 1022 2.57 1.09 -5.48
CA LEU A 1022 3.59 0.76 -4.49
C LEU A 1022 4.60 -0.25 -5.03
N ALA A 1023 5.70 -0.41 -4.30
CA ALA A 1023 6.68 -1.45 -4.54
C ALA A 1023 7.10 -2.14 -3.24
N LEU A 1024 7.37 -3.44 -3.32
CA LEU A 1024 7.78 -4.26 -2.18
C LEU A 1024 9.15 -4.91 -2.40
N VAL A 1025 9.88 -5.11 -1.31
CA VAL A 1025 11.17 -5.81 -1.28
C VAL A 1025 11.17 -6.85 -0.17
N HIS A 1026 12.02 -7.86 -0.29
CA HIS A 1026 12.20 -8.85 0.77
C HIS A 1026 12.57 -8.17 2.10
N SER A 1027 11.81 -8.48 3.13
CA SER A 1027 11.84 -7.82 4.42
C SER A 1027 11.49 -8.82 5.52
N PRO A 1028 12.49 -9.55 6.06
CA PRO A 1028 12.30 -10.64 7.04
C PRO A 1028 11.53 -10.23 8.31
N GLU A 1029 11.58 -8.96 8.67
CA GLU A 1029 10.94 -8.42 9.87
C GLU A 1029 9.43 -8.19 9.71
N VAL A 1030 8.89 -8.24 8.49
CA VAL A 1030 7.47 -8.01 8.24
C VAL A 1030 6.66 -9.26 8.57
N ASP A 1031 5.56 -9.04 9.28
CA ASP A 1031 4.60 -10.09 9.59
C ASP A 1031 3.94 -10.61 8.32
N HIS A 1032 3.98 -11.93 8.15
CA HIS A 1032 3.34 -12.63 7.04
C HIS A 1032 2.62 -13.87 7.55
N TRP A 1033 1.48 -14.15 6.93
CA TRP A 1033 0.62 -15.27 7.29
C TRP A 1033 0.00 -15.83 6.02
N THR A 1034 -0.08 -17.15 5.95
CA THR A 1034 -0.68 -17.90 4.86
C THR A 1034 -1.86 -18.72 5.37
N TRP A 1035 -2.56 -19.39 4.45
CA TRP A 1035 -3.58 -20.38 4.79
C TRP A 1035 -3.59 -21.49 3.74
N GLY A 1036 -3.99 -22.68 4.18
CA GLY A 1036 -4.08 -23.85 3.30
C GLY A 1036 -2.71 -24.32 2.83
N GLY A 1037 -1.68 -24.14 3.69
CA GLY A 1037 -0.36 -24.69 3.46
C GLY A 1037 -0.36 -26.21 3.48
N ARG A 1038 0.60 -26.81 2.76
CA ARG A 1038 0.87 -28.25 2.80
C ARG A 1038 2.32 -28.47 3.24
N PRO A 1039 2.60 -29.45 4.11
CA PRO A 1039 3.94 -29.64 4.65
C PRO A 1039 4.86 -30.20 3.55
N THR A 1040 5.94 -29.46 3.24
CA THR A 1040 6.98 -29.91 2.30
C THR A 1040 7.96 -30.90 2.94
N THR A 1041 8.18 -30.78 4.25
CA THR A 1041 8.95 -31.75 5.04
C THR A 1041 8.01 -32.52 5.97
N PRO A 1042 7.68 -33.80 5.69
CA PRO A 1042 6.70 -34.56 6.48
C PRO A 1042 7.15 -34.84 7.92
N ASN A 1043 8.42 -34.60 8.25
CA ASN A 1043 9.04 -34.91 9.54
C ASN A 1043 9.02 -33.75 10.54
N ARG A 1044 8.48 -32.57 10.17
CA ARG A 1044 8.40 -31.38 11.02
C ARG A 1044 6.97 -30.86 11.05
N LEU A 1045 6.45 -30.63 12.25
CA LEU A 1045 5.11 -30.12 12.47
C LEU A 1045 5.14 -29.05 13.56
N GLY A 1046 4.57 -27.88 13.28
CA GLY A 1046 4.34 -26.83 14.27
C GLY A 1046 2.85 -26.58 14.48
N VAL A 1047 2.45 -26.27 15.72
CA VAL A 1047 1.13 -25.76 16.08
C VAL A 1047 1.33 -24.44 16.80
N ASN A 1048 0.76 -23.35 16.26
CA ASN A 1048 0.80 -22.04 16.87
C ASN A 1048 -0.59 -21.64 17.40
N LEU A 1049 -0.70 -21.53 18.73
CA LEU A 1049 -1.94 -21.23 19.43
C LEU A 1049 -2.24 -19.73 19.36
N GLY A 1050 -3.47 -19.35 19.02
CA GLY A 1050 -3.92 -17.96 18.85
C GLY A 1050 -3.44 -17.27 17.56
N ALA A 1051 -2.71 -17.97 16.68
CA ALA A 1051 -2.16 -17.40 15.46
C ALA A 1051 -3.26 -17.02 14.44
N PRO A 1052 -3.03 -16.00 13.60
CA PRO A 1052 -3.98 -15.62 12.55
C PRO A 1052 -4.05 -16.62 11.38
N GLY A 1053 -2.99 -17.38 11.11
CA GLY A 1053 -2.90 -18.31 9.99
C GLY A 1053 -1.60 -19.13 10.01
N ASP A 1054 -1.39 -19.94 8.97
CA ASP A 1054 -0.22 -20.77 8.76
C ASP A 1054 1.05 -19.91 8.58
N ARG A 1055 2.21 -20.43 8.97
CA ARG A 1055 3.51 -19.81 8.67
C ARG A 1055 4.64 -20.85 8.60
N LEU A 1056 5.52 -20.72 7.62
CA LEU A 1056 6.70 -21.56 7.50
C LEU A 1056 7.89 -20.93 8.26
N SER A 1057 8.61 -21.73 9.02
CA SER A 1057 9.89 -21.34 9.64
C SER A 1057 11.07 -21.56 8.70
N ASP A 1058 12.19 -20.88 8.96
CA ASP A 1058 13.42 -21.02 8.17
C ASP A 1058 13.99 -22.46 8.24
N GLU A 1059 13.69 -23.20 9.30
CA GLU A 1059 14.06 -24.61 9.49
C GLU A 1059 13.14 -25.60 8.73
N GLY A 1060 12.14 -25.09 8.00
CA GLY A 1060 11.21 -25.89 7.20
C GLY A 1060 10.00 -26.44 7.97
N THR A 1061 9.84 -26.13 9.26
CA THR A 1061 8.63 -26.49 10.00
C THR A 1061 7.45 -25.63 9.51
N LEU A 1062 6.39 -26.25 9.00
CA LEU A 1062 5.11 -25.60 8.74
C LEU A 1062 4.32 -25.52 10.05
N TRP A 1063 4.03 -24.31 10.50
CA TRP A 1063 3.27 -24.04 11.71
C TRP A 1063 1.82 -23.75 11.36
N TYR A 1064 0.92 -24.63 11.79
CA TYR A 1064 -0.51 -24.48 11.60
C TYR A 1064 -1.12 -23.57 12.66
N GLU A 1065 -2.10 -22.76 12.27
CA GLU A 1065 -2.86 -21.98 13.25
C GLU A 1065 -3.83 -22.83 14.06
N PHE A 1066 -4.05 -22.44 15.31
CA PHE A 1066 -5.18 -22.92 16.09
C PHE A 1066 -5.73 -21.81 17.00
N PRO A 1067 -7.05 -21.59 17.09
CA PRO A 1067 -8.12 -22.38 16.47
C PRO A 1067 -8.19 -22.14 14.95
N VAL A 1068 -8.53 -23.21 14.22
CA VAL A 1068 -8.69 -23.14 12.76
C VAL A 1068 -9.86 -22.21 12.42
N PRO A 1069 -9.65 -21.18 11.56
CA PRO A 1069 -10.71 -20.28 11.16
C PRO A 1069 -11.88 -21.00 10.50
N ARG A 1070 -13.09 -20.46 10.68
CA ARG A 1070 -14.31 -21.04 10.11
C ARG A 1070 -14.23 -21.16 8.59
N GLY A 1071 -14.47 -22.36 8.06
CA GLY A 1071 -14.46 -22.64 6.61
C GLY A 1071 -13.11 -23.09 6.06
N LEU A 1072 -12.10 -23.22 6.92
CA LEU A 1072 -10.89 -23.99 6.67
C LEU A 1072 -10.95 -25.34 7.40
N THR A 1073 -10.08 -26.25 6.97
CA THR A 1073 -9.85 -27.55 7.60
C THR A 1073 -8.36 -27.66 7.84
N SER A 1074 -7.96 -28.08 9.04
CA SER A 1074 -6.57 -28.42 9.33
C SER A 1074 -6.38 -29.92 9.22
N GLU A 1075 -5.19 -30.34 8.79
CA GLU A 1075 -4.74 -31.74 8.81
C GLU A 1075 -4.35 -32.18 10.23
N VAL A 1076 -4.25 -31.23 11.16
CA VAL A 1076 -3.87 -31.43 12.56
C VAL A 1076 -5.10 -31.23 13.45
N ALA A 1077 -5.52 -32.31 14.11
CA ALA A 1077 -6.53 -32.30 15.15
C ALA A 1077 -5.91 -31.87 16.49
N ILE A 1078 -6.49 -30.83 17.09
CA ILE A 1078 -6.04 -30.28 18.38
C ILE A 1078 -7.22 -30.27 19.34
N GLN A 1079 -6.99 -30.77 20.55
CA GLN A 1079 -7.96 -30.72 21.65
C GLN A 1079 -7.35 -29.97 22.84
N LEU A 1080 -8.16 -29.12 23.47
CA LEU A 1080 -7.78 -28.33 24.64
C LEU A 1080 -8.73 -28.58 25.80
N GLN A 1081 -8.20 -28.56 27.01
CA GLN A 1081 -8.98 -28.43 28.25
C GLN A 1081 -8.48 -27.21 29.02
N PRO A 1082 -9.36 -26.23 29.33
CA PRO A 1082 -10.72 -26.10 28.82
C PRO A 1082 -10.74 -25.88 27.29
N PRO A 1083 -11.83 -26.22 26.59
CA PRO A 1083 -11.90 -26.13 25.11
C PRO A 1083 -11.86 -24.69 24.57
N ARG A 1084 -12.06 -23.70 25.43
CA ARG A 1084 -12.00 -22.27 25.10
C ARG A 1084 -11.13 -21.56 26.13
N PRO A 1085 -9.79 -21.63 25.99
CA PRO A 1085 -8.90 -20.86 26.84
C PRO A 1085 -8.98 -19.37 26.52
N ALA A 1086 -8.32 -18.54 27.34
CA ALA A 1086 -8.18 -17.12 27.07
C ALA A 1086 -7.05 -16.89 26.05
N TRP A 1087 -7.40 -16.58 24.81
CA TRP A 1087 -6.44 -16.30 23.74
C TRP A 1087 -5.78 -14.94 23.93
N PHE A 1088 -4.50 -14.84 23.57
CA PHE A 1088 -3.83 -13.56 23.36
C PHE A 1088 -3.13 -13.54 22.00
N ARG A 1089 -2.98 -12.33 21.46
CA ARG A 1089 -2.25 -12.07 20.22
C ARG A 1089 -1.64 -10.68 20.27
N TYR A 1090 -0.46 -10.56 19.68
CA TYR A 1090 0.28 -9.32 19.47
C TYR A 1090 0.84 -9.31 18.05
N GLU A 1091 1.25 -8.14 17.58
CA GLU A 1091 2.10 -8.06 16.40
C GLU A 1091 3.53 -8.51 16.76
N THR A 1092 4.20 -9.21 15.84
CA THR A 1092 5.48 -9.91 16.12
C THR A 1092 6.60 -8.97 16.61
N SER A 1093 6.66 -7.73 16.13
CA SER A 1093 7.67 -6.74 16.54
C SER A 1093 7.60 -6.38 18.04
N ARG A 1094 6.50 -6.73 18.74
CA ARG A 1094 6.38 -6.54 20.19
C ARG A 1094 6.98 -7.66 21.02
N ILE A 1095 7.40 -8.75 20.38
CA ILE A 1095 8.09 -9.85 21.03
C ILE A 1095 9.59 -9.59 20.96
N GLY A 1096 10.27 -9.69 22.10
CA GLY A 1096 11.71 -9.50 22.22
C GLY A 1096 12.50 -10.45 21.31
N ALA A 1097 13.64 -9.97 20.81
CA ALA A 1097 14.45 -10.64 19.80
C ALA A 1097 14.79 -12.11 20.18
N GLY A 1098 14.51 -13.03 19.25
CA GLY A 1098 14.75 -14.47 19.34
C GLY A 1098 14.13 -15.21 18.14
N GLY A 1099 14.67 -16.37 17.77
CA GLY A 1099 14.12 -17.19 16.68
C GLY A 1099 12.66 -17.55 16.93
N LEU A 1100 11.82 -17.48 15.90
CA LEU A 1100 10.36 -17.73 15.96
C LEU A 1100 9.58 -16.81 16.93
N GLY A 1101 9.98 -15.54 17.10
CA GLY A 1101 9.24 -14.56 17.91
C GLY A 1101 7.74 -14.46 17.58
N TRP A 1102 7.36 -14.71 16.33
CA TRP A 1102 5.97 -14.75 15.88
C TRP A 1102 5.16 -15.94 16.45
N VAL A 1103 5.80 -17.00 16.93
CA VAL A 1103 5.15 -18.07 17.72
C VAL A 1103 4.80 -17.54 19.10
N GLY A 1104 5.70 -16.80 19.74
CA GLY A 1104 5.43 -16.16 21.04
C GLY A 1104 4.49 -14.95 20.98
N ALA A 1105 4.17 -14.46 19.77
CA ALA A 1105 3.25 -13.35 19.57
C ALA A 1105 1.79 -13.75 19.81
N SER A 1106 1.49 -15.04 19.81
CA SER A 1106 0.16 -15.57 20.12
C SER A 1106 0.24 -16.71 21.12
N GLY A 1107 -0.86 -16.96 21.81
CA GLY A 1107 -0.96 -18.11 22.70
C GLY A 1107 -2.29 -18.21 23.42
N ALA A 1108 -2.34 -19.12 24.37
CA ALA A 1108 -3.49 -19.41 25.20
C ALA A 1108 -3.11 -19.38 26.68
N LYS A 1109 -3.94 -18.72 27.49
CA LYS A 1109 -3.87 -18.73 28.95
C LYS A 1109 -4.91 -19.69 29.53
N GLY A 1110 -4.53 -20.35 30.63
CA GLY A 1110 -5.40 -21.26 31.37
C GLY A 1110 -5.57 -22.64 30.74
N VAL A 1111 -4.68 -23.06 29.83
CA VAL A 1111 -4.68 -24.41 29.26
C VAL A 1111 -4.17 -25.41 30.29
N GLU A 1112 -5.02 -26.35 30.69
CA GLU A 1112 -4.67 -27.45 31.58
C GLU A 1112 -4.13 -28.66 30.80
N GLU A 1113 -4.72 -28.95 29.64
CA GLU A 1113 -4.33 -30.06 28.79
C GLU A 1113 -4.42 -29.68 27.30
N LEU A 1114 -3.41 -30.10 26.53
CA LEU A 1114 -3.32 -29.97 25.08
C LEU A 1114 -3.00 -31.33 24.47
N ILE A 1115 -3.84 -31.77 23.55
CA ILE A 1115 -3.63 -32.99 22.76
C ILE A 1115 -3.45 -32.60 21.30
N VAL A 1116 -2.34 -33.03 20.70
CA VAL A 1116 -2.04 -32.82 19.28
C VAL A 1116 -2.04 -34.17 18.57
N ALA A 1117 -2.85 -34.28 17.51
CA ALA A 1117 -2.98 -35.46 16.68
C ALA A 1117 -2.99 -35.06 15.19
N ARG A 1118 -2.19 -35.69 14.33
CA ARG A 1118 -2.37 -35.63 12.87
C ARG A 1118 -3.28 -36.80 12.46
N SER A 1119 -3.69 -36.88 11.19
CA SER A 1119 -4.33 -38.09 10.65
C SER A 1119 -3.66 -39.38 11.19
N PRO A 1120 -4.41 -40.44 11.56
CA PRO A 1120 -3.86 -41.68 12.15
C PRO A 1120 -2.72 -42.34 11.34
N GLU A 1121 -2.56 -41.98 10.07
CA GLU A 1121 -1.51 -42.49 9.17
C GLU A 1121 -0.19 -41.69 9.24
N ASP A 1122 -0.19 -40.45 9.76
CA ASP A 1122 0.96 -39.52 9.67
C ASP A 1122 1.69 -39.25 11.00
N LEU A 1123 1.01 -39.33 12.16
CA LEU A 1123 1.70 -39.47 13.46
C LEU A 1123 2.01 -40.95 13.70
N ALA A 1124 2.85 -41.53 12.84
CA ALA A 1124 3.27 -42.92 13.00
C ALA A 1124 4.12 -43.09 14.28
N ILE A 1125 3.77 -44.11 15.07
CA ILE A 1125 4.37 -44.58 16.32
C ILE A 1125 5.91 -44.45 16.33
N GLY A 1126 6.50 -43.67 17.25
CA GLY A 1126 7.97 -43.50 17.31
C GLY A 1126 8.50 -42.49 18.34
N PHE A 1127 9.77 -42.11 18.19
CA PHE A 1127 10.43 -41.06 18.99
C PHE A 1127 10.56 -39.75 18.19
N ALA A 1128 10.28 -38.62 18.83
CA ALA A 1128 10.44 -37.29 18.26
C ALA A 1128 11.01 -36.31 19.30
N ASP A 1129 11.67 -35.26 18.83
CA ASP A 1129 12.04 -34.12 19.66
C ASP A 1129 10.86 -33.16 19.71
N VAL A 1130 10.40 -32.84 20.93
CA VAL A 1130 9.27 -31.94 21.16
C VAL A 1130 9.78 -30.63 21.72
N PHE A 1131 9.35 -29.52 21.16
CA PHE A 1131 9.67 -28.18 21.66
C PHE A 1131 8.39 -27.47 22.06
N LEU A 1132 8.33 -26.99 23.30
CA LEU A 1132 7.21 -26.20 23.82
C LEU A 1132 7.62 -24.74 23.92
N TYR A 1133 6.81 -23.87 23.32
CA TYR A 1133 7.07 -22.44 23.22
C TYR A 1133 6.18 -21.66 24.18
N PHE A 1134 6.79 -20.72 24.90
CA PHE A 1134 6.14 -19.89 25.91
C PHE A 1134 6.58 -18.44 25.78
N ALA A 1135 5.67 -17.51 26.04
CA ALA A 1135 5.95 -16.11 26.26
C ALA A 1135 4.92 -15.57 27.26
N GLU A 1136 5.36 -14.82 28.27
CA GLU A 1136 4.43 -14.20 29.23
C GLU A 1136 3.79 -12.96 28.59
N PRO A 1137 2.46 -12.92 28.37
CA PRO A 1137 1.79 -11.76 27.78
C PRO A 1137 1.56 -10.60 28.75
N ASP A 1138 1.39 -10.90 30.04
CA ASP A 1138 0.91 -9.96 31.06
C ASP A 1138 2.10 -9.33 31.83
N ASP A 1139 1.87 -8.24 32.56
CA ASP A 1139 2.93 -7.56 33.35
C ASP A 1139 3.13 -8.23 34.73
N LEU A 1140 3.54 -9.50 34.70
CA LEU A 1140 3.71 -10.33 35.89
C LEU A 1140 5.15 -10.32 36.40
N GLN A 1141 5.29 -10.50 37.71
CA GLN A 1141 6.57 -10.66 38.39
C GLN A 1141 6.93 -12.15 38.51
N VAL A 1142 8.22 -12.43 38.78
CA VAL A 1142 8.69 -13.78 39.11
C VAL A 1142 7.88 -14.35 40.29
N GLY A 1143 7.37 -15.57 40.13
CA GLY A 1143 6.53 -16.29 41.09
C GLY A 1143 5.03 -16.07 40.92
N ASP A 1144 4.60 -15.16 40.06
CA ASP A 1144 3.16 -14.91 39.86
C ASP A 1144 2.48 -16.05 39.09
N ARG A 1145 3.11 -16.54 38.01
CA ARG A 1145 2.61 -17.67 37.20
C ARG A 1145 3.64 -18.81 37.20
N VAL A 1146 3.41 -19.83 38.02
CA VAL A 1146 4.28 -21.00 38.18
C VAL A 1146 3.49 -22.28 37.96
N PHE A 1147 3.95 -23.17 37.09
CA PHE A 1147 3.27 -24.43 36.78
C PHE A 1147 4.22 -25.56 36.42
N ASP A 1148 3.79 -26.80 36.64
CA ASP A 1148 4.49 -28.00 36.18
C ASP A 1148 4.09 -28.34 34.73
N ILE A 1149 5.04 -28.85 33.95
CA ILE A 1149 4.83 -29.37 32.59
C ILE A 1149 4.96 -30.88 32.63
N SER A 1150 3.92 -31.58 32.19
CA SER A 1150 3.94 -33.03 32.02
C SER A 1150 3.71 -33.42 30.56
N LEU A 1151 4.47 -34.39 30.08
CA LEU A 1151 4.43 -34.92 28.72
C LEU A 1151 4.13 -36.42 28.78
N GLN A 1152 3.13 -36.89 28.05
CA GLN A 1152 2.69 -38.29 28.10
C GLN A 1152 2.48 -38.82 29.54
N HIS A 1153 1.89 -37.98 30.40
CA HIS A 1153 1.62 -38.24 31.83
C HIS A 1153 2.83 -38.24 32.78
N GLU A 1154 4.04 -37.93 32.30
CA GLU A 1154 5.24 -37.77 33.14
C GLU A 1154 5.61 -36.30 33.31
N THR A 1155 5.83 -35.84 34.54
CA THR A 1155 6.27 -34.46 34.80
C THR A 1155 7.73 -34.28 34.39
N VAL A 1156 7.95 -33.50 33.33
CA VAL A 1156 9.26 -33.27 32.70
C VAL A 1156 9.90 -31.95 33.12
N VAL A 1157 9.10 -30.96 33.52
CA VAL A 1157 9.58 -29.68 34.08
C VAL A 1157 8.74 -29.36 35.32
N ARG A 1158 9.40 -29.01 36.43
CA ARG A 1158 8.75 -28.62 37.69
C ARG A 1158 8.94 -27.14 37.98
N GLU A 1159 7.94 -26.53 38.59
CA GLU A 1159 7.94 -25.13 39.02
C GLU A 1159 8.41 -24.17 37.91
N PHE A 1160 7.92 -24.36 36.69
CA PHE A 1160 8.29 -23.53 35.56
C PHE A 1160 7.69 -22.13 35.69
N ASP A 1161 8.55 -21.12 35.60
CA ASP A 1161 8.20 -19.71 35.64
C ASP A 1161 8.76 -19.04 34.38
N VAL A 1162 7.85 -18.61 33.50
CA VAL A 1162 8.21 -18.02 32.21
C VAL A 1162 8.99 -16.72 32.41
N VAL A 1163 8.54 -15.85 33.32
CA VAL A 1163 9.15 -14.53 33.58
C VAL A 1163 10.58 -14.68 34.10
N LYS A 1164 10.79 -15.66 34.98
CA LYS A 1164 12.12 -15.97 35.54
C LYS A 1164 13.11 -16.38 34.46
N GLU A 1165 12.68 -17.20 33.49
CA GLU A 1165 13.56 -17.71 32.45
C GLU A 1165 13.75 -16.75 31.27
N SER A 1166 12.69 -16.04 30.89
CA SER A 1166 12.73 -15.07 29.79
C SER A 1166 13.39 -13.74 30.19
N GLY A 1167 13.48 -13.48 31.50
CA GLY A 1167 13.89 -12.18 32.05
C GLY A 1167 12.85 -11.08 31.84
N GLY A 1168 11.59 -11.43 31.60
CA GLY A 1168 10.48 -10.47 31.46
C GLY A 1168 9.40 -10.88 30.45
N ARG A 1169 8.31 -10.12 30.40
CA ARG A 1169 7.20 -10.36 29.46
C ARG A 1169 7.61 -10.27 27.99
N ARG A 1170 6.80 -10.88 27.12
CA ARG A 1170 6.91 -10.84 25.65
C ARG A 1170 8.30 -11.24 25.15
N ARG A 1171 8.85 -12.30 25.72
CA ARG A 1171 10.11 -12.91 25.31
C ARG A 1171 9.91 -14.41 25.24
N VAL A 1172 10.35 -15.01 24.14
CA VAL A 1172 10.15 -16.43 23.90
C VAL A 1172 11.09 -17.25 24.76
N VAL A 1173 10.54 -18.28 25.40
CA VAL A 1173 11.27 -19.36 26.07
C VAL A 1173 10.85 -20.66 25.41
N VAL A 1174 11.85 -21.50 25.12
CA VAL A 1174 11.64 -22.80 24.48
C VAL A 1174 12.08 -23.91 25.43
N LYS A 1175 11.21 -24.89 25.66
CA LYS A 1175 11.53 -26.13 26.38
C LYS A 1175 11.71 -27.26 25.38
N ALA A 1176 12.96 -27.68 25.18
CA ALA A 1176 13.31 -28.84 24.37
C ALA A 1176 13.18 -30.13 25.18
N LEU A 1177 12.42 -31.08 24.67
CA LEU A 1177 12.08 -32.37 25.28
C LEU A 1177 12.46 -33.48 24.27
N PRO A 1178 13.76 -33.85 24.22
CA PRO A 1178 14.27 -34.76 23.21
C PRO A 1178 13.80 -36.19 23.43
N ARG A 1179 13.71 -36.97 22.34
CA ARG A 1179 13.36 -38.40 22.37
C ARG A 1179 12.06 -38.71 23.15
N THR A 1180 11.01 -37.94 22.88
CA THR A 1180 9.66 -38.20 23.38
C THR A 1180 9.00 -39.33 22.58
N ARG A 1181 8.46 -40.35 23.26
CA ARG A 1181 7.69 -41.41 22.61
C ARG A 1181 6.26 -40.94 22.32
N ILE A 1182 5.85 -41.00 21.07
CA ILE A 1182 4.50 -40.65 20.60
C ILE A 1182 3.90 -41.91 19.98
N ALA A 1183 2.75 -42.34 20.51
CA ALA A 1183 1.99 -43.47 19.97
C ALA A 1183 1.04 -42.98 18.88
N ASP A 1184 -0.14 -42.47 19.29
CA ASP A 1184 -1.16 -41.93 18.38
C ASP A 1184 -1.31 -40.41 18.53
N THR A 1185 -1.14 -39.89 19.75
CA THR A 1185 -1.28 -38.48 20.08
C THR A 1185 -0.15 -37.99 21.00
N LEU A 1186 0.15 -36.70 20.91
CA LEU A 1186 1.02 -36.00 21.84
C LEU A 1186 0.15 -35.33 22.91
N THR A 1187 0.26 -35.79 24.16
CA THR A 1187 -0.47 -35.20 25.30
C THR A 1187 0.47 -34.35 26.16
N ILE A 1188 0.13 -33.07 26.33
CA ILE A 1188 0.83 -32.09 27.16
C ILE A 1188 -0.13 -31.62 28.24
N ARG A 1189 0.28 -31.70 29.51
CA ARG A 1189 -0.49 -31.21 30.65
C ARG A 1189 0.29 -30.14 31.39
N LEU A 1190 -0.37 -29.02 31.67
CA LEU A 1190 0.16 -27.89 32.42
C LEU A 1190 -0.62 -27.75 33.73
N THR A 1191 0.07 -27.81 34.87
CA THR A 1191 -0.60 -27.83 36.19
C THR A 1191 -0.09 -26.67 37.06
N PRO A 1192 -0.92 -25.66 37.37
CA PRO A 1192 -0.52 -24.58 38.28
C PRO A 1192 0.01 -25.11 39.61
N CYS A 1193 1.16 -24.60 40.04
CA CYS A 1193 1.73 -24.97 41.33
C CYS A 1193 0.95 -24.27 42.47
N LYS A 1194 0.88 -24.91 43.64
CA LYS A 1194 0.16 -24.36 44.81
C LYS A 1194 0.75 -23.03 45.33
N ASN A 1195 2.04 -22.80 45.08
CA ASN A 1195 2.76 -21.57 45.43
C ASN A 1195 2.62 -20.47 44.37
N SER A 1196 1.99 -20.75 43.22
CA SER A 1196 1.70 -19.76 42.19
C SER A 1196 0.64 -18.78 42.66
N ARG A 1197 0.88 -17.46 42.51
CA ARG A 1197 -0.11 -16.44 42.87
C ARG A 1197 -1.33 -16.46 41.94
N LEU A 1198 -1.09 -16.76 40.67
CA LEU A 1198 -2.09 -16.93 39.63
C LEU A 1198 -2.26 -18.43 39.34
N GLN A 1199 -3.47 -18.96 39.55
CA GLN A 1199 -3.80 -20.36 39.25
C GLN A 1199 -4.19 -20.50 37.77
N GLU A 1200 -3.31 -20.05 36.88
CA GLU A 1200 -3.48 -20.02 35.43
C GLU A 1200 -2.15 -20.41 34.76
N THR A 1201 -2.20 -21.11 33.63
CA THR A 1201 -1.01 -21.49 32.83
C THR A 1201 -0.91 -20.63 31.57
N VAL A 1202 0.17 -20.76 30.82
CA VAL A 1202 0.31 -20.12 29.49
C VAL A 1202 1.07 -21.05 28.55
N ILE A 1203 0.74 -21.05 27.27
CA ILE A 1203 1.48 -21.75 26.20
C ILE A 1203 1.23 -21.07 24.85
N CYS A 1204 2.28 -20.96 24.03
CA CYS A 1204 2.25 -20.31 22.72
C CYS A 1204 2.18 -21.32 21.57
N GLY A 1205 3.01 -22.36 21.61
CA GLY A 1205 3.07 -23.30 20.51
C GLY A 1205 3.81 -24.59 20.84
N VAL A 1206 3.68 -25.55 19.94
CA VAL A 1206 4.29 -26.88 20.02
C VAL A 1206 4.92 -27.21 18.69
N GLU A 1207 6.18 -27.62 18.70
CA GLU A 1207 6.87 -28.17 17.54
C GLU A 1207 7.26 -29.63 17.80
N VAL A 1208 7.09 -30.45 16.76
CA VAL A 1208 7.48 -31.86 16.76
C VAL A 1208 8.42 -32.08 15.58
N VAL A 1209 9.65 -32.49 15.89
CA VAL A 1209 10.70 -32.80 14.90
C VAL A 1209 11.07 -34.27 15.01
N ARG A 1210 10.85 -35.02 13.94
CA ARG A 1210 11.31 -36.42 13.86
C ARG A 1210 12.75 -36.47 13.38
N ALA A 1211 13.53 -37.38 13.95
CA ALA A 1211 14.81 -37.76 13.34
C ALA A 1211 14.52 -38.32 11.94
N ALA A 1212 15.29 -37.88 10.93
CA ALA A 1212 15.25 -38.52 9.62
C ALA A 1212 15.49 -40.02 9.82
N SER A 1213 14.64 -40.87 9.23
CA SER A 1213 14.85 -42.31 9.22
C SER A 1213 16.27 -42.57 8.72
N ASP A 1214 17.06 -43.28 9.53
CA ASP A 1214 18.35 -43.82 9.10
C ASP A 1214 18.11 -44.57 7.78
N PRO A 1215 18.84 -44.30 6.67
CA PRO A 1215 18.61 -44.95 5.38
C PRO A 1215 18.77 -46.49 5.38
N ALA A 1216 18.99 -47.10 6.55
CA ALA A 1216 19.20 -48.52 6.78
C ALA A 1216 18.02 -49.23 7.49
N GLN A 1217 16.80 -48.68 7.45
CA GLN A 1217 15.58 -49.40 7.85
C GLN A 1217 14.68 -49.74 6.66
#